data_AF-A0A191WHE9-F1
#
_entry.id   AF-A0A191WHE9-F1
#
_cell.length_a   1.000
_cell.length_b   1.000
_cell.length_c   1.000
_cell.angle_alpha   90.00
_cell.angle_beta   90.00
_cell.angle_gamma   90.00
#
_symmetry.space_group_name_H-M   'P 1'
#
loop_
_entity.id
_entity.type
_entity.pdbx_description
1 polymer ?
#
loop_
_entity_poly.entity_id
_entity_poly.type
_entity_poly.pdbx_seq_one_letter_code
_entity_poly.pdbx_strand_id
1 'polypeptide(L)'
;MDVGTRRSEPSTAANLSLFDPGNIIDDSVFFDGTSMSPRDVQNFLESKVGPCRAGYTCLKDYREATRNIAPGPLCNGYVAGPYESAADIISKVGNSCGISPKVLLVTLQKEQGLVTDTWPTASQYRIAMGMGCPDTAACDSEYFGFFNQVYGAAAQFKRYANPPGTSRYFTWYEPGRTWNVRFHPNAACGSAPVYIRNQATANLYYYTPYQPNRAALAAGYGTGDGCSAYGNRNFYQYFVDWFGSVRGYSVGTPFQDVYNSSQGSLGYPTRPYTCGLIRGGCYQVFTNGWIVDSAGTQPQIVALDYRGAWWATGNENGYLGYPTSNRVCGIANGGCYQTFEGGWIVHSASTPIVPVTSAVRGSWWYYGNENGFLGYPLASGDCSTGAGCVQVFQGGAVSTSSVGGVRAVRAEVLALWNSWGRERGVMGFPSGDPPLTASPNYTQAFSGGVVQVKGGVAALVSSIDPWANTRVTSPWLGGQVTSQLCDLKGGACHQEFAGGWMVKSPAGVSALPPAVLTVWFNWGREWGILGFPTSGPSAAPETGNYTQNFQGGVVTVTGGVGKLTSTVDPWFSAVLASPWLGQQTTSQVCDLTGGACRQEFAGGWMVQSRSGAFAVPAAVVGLWNNWGRERGIIGFPTGAPSADPASGAYTQSFQGGVVTVSGGVARLSSTTDPWFARVLASPWLGPQTTSRLCDLKGGACRQVFSGGWMVQSPSGAYAVPTAVLNLWFNYGREWGDLGFPTGPPSANPESGNYTQSFQGGVVKVTNGVPSF
;
A
#
# COMPACT_ATOMS: atom_id res chain seq x y z
N MET A 1 -19.47 -29.54 -12.18
CA MET A 1 -20.11 -30.85 -11.98
C MET A 1 -21.46 -30.80 -12.66
N ASP A 2 -21.71 -31.80 -13.48
CA ASP A 2 -22.89 -31.93 -14.36
C ASP A 2 -24.21 -31.76 -13.59
N VAL A 3 -25.09 -30.92 -14.10
CA VAL A 3 -26.46 -30.78 -13.59
C VAL A 3 -27.24 -31.98 -14.10
N GLY A 4 -27.09 -33.10 -13.41
CA GLY A 4 -27.89 -34.29 -13.59
C GLY A 4 -29.37 -33.95 -13.39
N THR A 5 -30.08 -33.83 -14.51
CA THR A 5 -31.53 -33.77 -14.56
C THR A 5 -32.08 -35.01 -13.85
N ARG A 6 -32.73 -34.82 -12.69
CA ARG A 6 -33.51 -35.89 -12.06
C ARG A 6 -34.61 -36.28 -13.03
N ARG A 7 -34.45 -37.42 -13.71
CA ARG A 7 -35.59 -38.18 -14.21
C ARG A 7 -36.43 -38.57 -12.99
N SER A 8 -37.67 -38.14 -12.97
CA SER A 8 -38.69 -38.59 -12.03
C SER A 8 -38.80 -40.11 -12.13
N GLU A 9 -38.51 -40.83 -11.05
CA GLU A 9 -38.91 -42.23 -10.94
C GLU A 9 -40.44 -42.34 -11.08
N PRO A 10 -40.96 -43.40 -11.71
CA PRO A 10 -42.39 -43.61 -11.83
C PRO A 10 -43.03 -43.74 -10.45
N SER A 11 -44.05 -42.91 -10.20
CA SER A 11 -44.86 -42.94 -8.98
C SER A 11 -45.40 -44.36 -8.77
N THR A 12 -44.87 -45.04 -7.75
CA THR A 12 -45.38 -46.33 -7.28
C THR A 12 -46.42 -46.03 -6.21
N ALA A 13 -47.62 -46.61 -6.33
CA ALA A 13 -48.67 -46.39 -5.33
C ALA A 13 -48.18 -46.77 -3.93
N ALA A 14 -48.57 -45.98 -2.92
CA ALA A 14 -48.15 -46.11 -1.54
C ALA A 14 -48.48 -47.51 -1.00
N ASN A 15 -47.46 -48.20 -0.51
CA ASN A 15 -47.66 -49.49 0.13
C ASN A 15 -48.17 -49.31 1.57
N LEU A 16 -49.48 -49.41 1.77
CA LEU A 16 -50.12 -49.28 3.08
C LEU A 16 -49.75 -50.38 4.08
N SER A 17 -49.10 -51.48 3.66
CA SER A 17 -48.53 -52.45 4.60
C SER A 17 -47.37 -51.86 5.42
N LEU A 18 -46.79 -50.73 5.00
CA LEU A 18 -45.72 -50.01 5.68
C LEU A 18 -46.25 -48.90 6.60
N PHE A 19 -47.57 -48.76 6.73
CA PHE A 19 -48.18 -47.85 7.68
C PHE A 19 -47.86 -48.30 9.12
N ASP A 20 -47.17 -47.45 9.86
CA ASP A 20 -46.86 -47.67 11.28
C ASP A 20 -47.74 -46.71 12.11
N PRO A 21 -48.75 -47.21 12.86
CA PRO A 21 -49.62 -46.34 13.65
C PRO A 21 -48.86 -45.59 14.75
N GLY A 22 -47.71 -46.09 15.19
CA GLY A 22 -46.85 -45.47 16.21
C GLY A 22 -45.84 -44.47 15.65
N ASN A 23 -45.60 -44.48 14.34
CA ASN A 23 -44.77 -43.51 13.65
C ASN A 23 -45.32 -43.28 12.22
N ILE A 24 -46.36 -42.46 12.11
CA ILE A 24 -47.03 -42.17 10.83
C ILE A 24 -46.08 -41.36 9.93
N ILE A 25 -45.31 -40.44 10.51
CA ILE A 25 -44.33 -39.61 9.83
C ILE A 25 -43.27 -39.14 10.84
N ASP A 26 -42.01 -39.04 10.40
CA ASP A 26 -40.91 -38.60 11.24
C ASP A 26 -40.98 -37.08 11.50
N ASP A 27 -40.56 -36.66 12.70
CA ASP A 27 -40.51 -35.24 13.08
C ASP A 27 -39.67 -34.40 12.10
N SER A 28 -38.58 -34.98 11.58
CA SER A 28 -37.69 -34.34 10.59
C SER A 28 -38.36 -34.05 9.25
N VAL A 29 -39.43 -34.76 8.91
CA VAL A 29 -40.21 -34.53 7.69
C VAL A 29 -41.40 -33.62 7.98
N PHE A 30 -42.06 -33.81 9.12
CA PHE A 30 -43.26 -33.06 9.48
C PHE A 30 -42.97 -31.60 9.82
N PHE A 31 -41.89 -31.34 10.57
CA PHE A 31 -41.50 -30.01 11.03
C PHE A 31 -40.48 -29.32 10.11
N ASP A 32 -40.28 -29.81 8.89
CA ASP A 32 -39.42 -29.17 7.89
C ASP A 32 -40.13 -28.03 7.16
N GLY A 33 -40.25 -26.88 7.84
CA GLY A 33 -40.91 -25.68 7.33
C GLY A 33 -40.33 -25.09 6.04
N THR A 34 -39.13 -25.51 5.63
CA THR A 34 -38.47 -25.04 4.40
C THR A 34 -38.46 -26.09 3.29
N SER A 35 -39.16 -27.21 3.47
CA SER A 35 -39.19 -28.33 2.52
C SER A 35 -39.71 -28.00 1.11
N MET A 36 -40.38 -26.87 0.89
CA MET A 36 -40.78 -26.38 -0.44
C MET A 36 -40.77 -24.84 -0.49
N SER A 37 -40.13 -24.28 -1.52
CA SER A 37 -40.26 -22.86 -1.86
C SER A 37 -41.66 -22.54 -2.43
N PRO A 38 -42.06 -21.26 -2.51
CA PRO A 38 -43.32 -20.89 -3.17
C PRO A 38 -43.41 -21.43 -4.60
N ARG A 39 -42.29 -21.44 -5.33
CA ARG A 39 -42.25 -21.99 -6.69
C ARG A 39 -42.41 -23.50 -6.73
N ASP A 40 -41.82 -24.22 -5.78
CA ASP A 40 -42.00 -25.68 -5.68
C ASP A 40 -43.45 -26.04 -5.37
N VAL A 41 -44.09 -25.30 -4.47
CA VAL A 41 -45.52 -25.49 -4.15
C VAL A 41 -46.37 -25.19 -5.38
N GLN A 42 -46.10 -24.09 -6.09
CA GLN A 42 -46.85 -23.73 -7.30
C GLN A 42 -46.72 -24.80 -8.40
N ASN A 43 -45.50 -25.24 -8.70
CA ASN A 43 -45.25 -26.32 -9.66
C ASN A 43 -45.97 -27.62 -9.25
N PHE A 44 -45.97 -27.94 -7.96
CA PHE A 44 -46.68 -29.10 -7.44
C PHE A 44 -48.18 -28.98 -7.66
N LEU A 45 -48.80 -27.84 -7.32
CA LEU A 45 -50.23 -27.61 -7.54
C LEU A 45 -50.60 -27.72 -9.03
N GLU A 46 -49.79 -27.13 -9.92
CA GLU A 46 -49.95 -27.23 -11.37
C GLU A 46 -49.85 -28.67 -11.88
N SER A 47 -49.07 -29.53 -11.22
CA SER A 47 -48.96 -30.95 -11.56
C SER A 47 -50.14 -31.80 -11.09
N LYS A 48 -50.94 -31.32 -10.13
CA LYS A 48 -52.01 -32.11 -9.47
C LYS A 48 -53.41 -31.83 -9.99
N VAL A 49 -53.65 -30.65 -10.56
CA VAL A 49 -54.96 -30.29 -11.10
C VAL A 49 -54.84 -29.77 -12.53
N GLY A 50 -55.66 -30.34 -13.42
CA GLY A 50 -55.76 -29.93 -14.81
C GLY A 50 -56.44 -28.55 -14.98
N PRO A 51 -56.94 -28.23 -16.19
CA PRO A 51 -57.69 -27.00 -16.41
C PRO A 51 -58.89 -26.88 -15.46
N CYS A 52 -59.01 -25.71 -14.82
CA CYS A 52 -60.13 -25.48 -13.92
C CYS A 52 -61.44 -25.42 -14.71
N ARG A 53 -62.53 -25.95 -14.14
CA ARG A 53 -63.86 -25.82 -14.72
C ARG A 53 -64.23 -24.35 -14.82
N ALA A 54 -64.80 -23.96 -15.95
CA ALA A 54 -65.23 -22.59 -16.20
C ALA A 54 -66.12 -22.06 -15.05
N GLY A 55 -65.81 -20.86 -14.56
CA GLY A 55 -66.51 -20.22 -13.44
C GLY A 55 -65.95 -20.55 -12.04
N TYR A 56 -64.95 -21.43 -11.95
CA TYR A 56 -64.28 -21.79 -10.70
C TYR A 56 -62.80 -21.37 -10.72
N THR A 57 -62.24 -21.12 -9.54
CA THR A 57 -60.81 -20.81 -9.35
C THR A 57 -60.15 -21.96 -8.62
N CYS A 58 -59.29 -22.71 -9.30
CA CYS A 58 -58.58 -23.85 -8.72
C CYS A 58 -57.44 -23.39 -7.80
N LEU A 59 -57.00 -24.24 -6.88
CA LEU A 59 -56.02 -23.84 -5.86
C LEU A 59 -54.72 -23.27 -6.45
N LYS A 60 -54.25 -23.82 -7.59
CA LYS A 60 -53.08 -23.31 -8.33
C LYS A 60 -53.24 -21.87 -8.84
N ASP A 61 -54.47 -21.45 -9.10
CA ASP A 61 -54.82 -20.13 -9.63
C ASP A 61 -55.40 -19.20 -8.55
N TYR A 62 -55.61 -19.70 -7.32
CA TYR A 62 -56.19 -18.94 -6.21
C TYR A 62 -55.25 -17.83 -5.73
N ARG A 63 -55.83 -16.66 -5.45
CA ARG A 63 -55.14 -15.46 -4.99
C ARG A 63 -55.98 -14.76 -3.94
N GLU A 64 -55.36 -14.25 -2.88
CA GLU A 64 -56.05 -13.40 -1.89
C GLU A 64 -55.12 -12.38 -1.25
N ALA A 65 -55.70 -11.36 -0.62
CA ALA A 65 -54.98 -10.45 0.26
C ALA A 65 -54.85 -11.07 1.66
N THR A 66 -53.64 -11.02 2.23
CA THR A 66 -53.37 -11.53 3.58
C THR A 66 -53.15 -10.39 4.58
N ARG A 67 -52.97 -10.72 5.87
CA ARG A 67 -52.69 -9.73 6.93
C ARG A 67 -51.41 -10.06 7.69
N ASN A 68 -50.84 -9.03 8.31
CA ASN A 68 -49.68 -9.21 9.17
C ASN A 68 -50.08 -9.97 10.43
N ILE A 69 -49.22 -10.88 10.88
CA ILE A 69 -49.34 -11.55 12.17
C ILE A 69 -48.03 -11.35 12.93
N ALA A 70 -48.12 -10.89 14.17
CA ALA A 70 -46.95 -10.71 15.02
C ALA A 70 -46.33 -12.07 15.40
N PRO A 71 -44.99 -12.14 15.59
CA PRO A 71 -44.35 -13.35 16.10
C PRO A 71 -44.89 -13.75 17.48
N GLY A 72 -45.00 -15.06 17.71
CA GLY A 72 -45.48 -15.62 18.97
C GLY A 72 -44.91 -17.01 19.25
N PRO A 73 -45.36 -17.68 20.33
CA PRO A 73 -44.78 -18.96 20.77
C PRO A 73 -45.02 -20.13 19.80
N LEU A 74 -45.93 -19.98 18.83
CA LEU A 74 -46.27 -21.02 17.86
C LEU A 74 -45.61 -20.81 16.50
N CYS A 75 -45.53 -19.56 16.03
CA CYS A 75 -45.02 -19.21 14.71
C CYS A 75 -44.28 -17.87 14.76
N ASN A 76 -43.29 -17.69 13.88
CA ASN A 76 -42.39 -16.53 13.82
C ASN A 76 -43.01 -15.29 13.15
N GLY A 77 -44.34 -15.19 13.10
CA GLY A 77 -45.07 -14.09 12.49
C GLY A 77 -45.23 -14.22 10.97
N TYR A 78 -46.06 -13.37 10.38
CA TYR A 78 -46.38 -13.40 8.95
C TYR A 78 -46.39 -11.98 8.38
N VAL A 79 -45.73 -11.79 7.23
CA VAL A 79 -45.74 -10.51 6.51
C VAL A 79 -46.73 -10.58 5.36
N ALA A 80 -47.72 -9.69 5.38
CA ALA A 80 -48.83 -9.63 4.43
C ALA A 80 -48.39 -9.34 3.00
N GLY A 81 -49.20 -9.78 2.05
CA GLY A 81 -49.16 -9.34 0.65
C GLY A 81 -50.57 -9.01 0.15
N PRO A 82 -50.73 -8.02 -0.75
CA PRO A 82 -52.04 -7.62 -1.26
C PRO A 82 -52.64 -8.62 -2.27
N TYR A 83 -51.83 -9.54 -2.81
CA TYR A 83 -52.26 -10.49 -3.85
C TYR A 83 -51.37 -11.74 -3.85
N GLU A 84 -51.44 -12.52 -2.77
CA GLU A 84 -50.61 -13.73 -2.60
C GLU A 84 -51.25 -14.95 -3.22
N SER A 85 -50.44 -15.81 -3.85
CA SER A 85 -50.90 -17.13 -4.29
C SER A 85 -51.09 -18.08 -3.12
N ALA A 86 -51.93 -19.10 -3.34
CA ALA A 86 -52.02 -20.21 -2.41
C ALA A 86 -50.63 -20.82 -2.14
N ALA A 87 -49.76 -20.85 -3.15
CA ALA A 87 -48.40 -21.33 -3.03
C ALA A 87 -47.50 -20.44 -2.13
N ASP A 88 -47.61 -19.12 -2.26
CA ASP A 88 -46.94 -18.15 -1.38
C ASP A 88 -47.39 -18.35 0.07
N ILE A 89 -48.70 -18.44 0.28
CA ILE A 89 -49.31 -18.61 1.60
C ILE A 89 -48.83 -19.91 2.25
N ILE A 90 -48.93 -21.05 1.56
CA ILE A 90 -48.52 -22.36 2.09
C ILE A 90 -47.03 -22.35 2.46
N SER A 91 -46.17 -21.83 1.58
CA SER A 91 -44.72 -21.80 1.83
C SER A 91 -44.34 -20.84 2.97
N LYS A 92 -44.91 -19.63 2.99
CA LYS A 92 -44.65 -18.63 4.04
C LYS A 92 -45.17 -19.08 5.40
N VAL A 93 -46.37 -19.66 5.47
CA VAL A 93 -46.92 -20.22 6.71
C VAL A 93 -46.06 -21.39 7.18
N GLY A 94 -45.68 -22.30 6.29
CA GLY A 94 -44.82 -23.43 6.62
C GLY A 94 -43.50 -22.99 7.23
N ASN A 95 -42.86 -21.98 6.64
CA ASN A 95 -41.63 -21.37 7.14
C ASN A 95 -41.86 -20.70 8.52
N SER A 96 -42.92 -19.90 8.66
CA SER A 96 -43.23 -19.18 9.88
C SER A 96 -43.46 -20.12 11.07
N CYS A 97 -44.25 -21.18 10.89
CA CYS A 97 -44.62 -22.10 11.96
C CYS A 97 -43.65 -23.28 12.11
N GLY A 98 -42.75 -23.51 11.14
CA GLY A 98 -41.91 -24.71 11.11
C GLY A 98 -42.73 -25.99 10.88
N ILE A 99 -43.69 -25.93 9.94
CA ILE A 99 -44.50 -27.07 9.49
C ILE A 99 -44.26 -27.25 8.00
N SER A 100 -44.00 -28.48 7.55
CA SER A 100 -43.70 -28.74 6.16
C SER A 100 -44.84 -28.32 5.21
N PRO A 101 -44.57 -27.52 4.17
CA PRO A 101 -45.51 -27.29 3.07
C PRO A 101 -46.12 -28.56 2.49
N LYS A 102 -45.38 -29.68 2.47
CA LYS A 102 -45.87 -30.99 2.03
C LYS A 102 -46.98 -31.52 2.95
N VAL A 103 -46.80 -31.36 4.26
CA VAL A 103 -47.82 -31.70 5.28
C VAL A 103 -49.05 -30.82 5.09
N LEU A 104 -48.88 -29.51 4.89
CA LEU A 104 -50.00 -28.60 4.66
C LEU A 104 -50.80 -28.95 3.40
N LEU A 105 -50.11 -29.27 2.30
CA LEU A 105 -50.74 -29.71 1.04
C LEU A 105 -51.53 -31.02 1.21
N VAL A 106 -50.95 -32.01 1.91
CA VAL A 106 -51.63 -33.28 2.17
C VAL A 106 -52.84 -33.08 3.07
N THR A 107 -52.75 -32.21 4.08
CA THR A 107 -53.88 -31.87 4.94
C THR A 107 -54.99 -31.16 4.16
N LEU A 108 -54.67 -30.17 3.31
CA LEU A 108 -55.66 -29.52 2.42
C LEU A 108 -56.43 -30.54 1.55
N GLN A 109 -55.71 -31.52 1.02
CA GLN A 109 -56.33 -32.59 0.23
C GLN A 109 -57.21 -33.49 1.07
N LYS A 110 -56.72 -33.91 2.24
CA LYS A 110 -57.44 -34.78 3.15
C LYS A 110 -58.74 -34.13 3.65
N GLU A 111 -58.72 -32.84 3.95
CA GLU A 111 -59.83 -32.14 4.59
C GLU A 111 -60.89 -31.66 3.58
N GLN A 112 -60.48 -31.15 2.42
CA GLN A 112 -61.42 -30.53 1.46
C GLN A 112 -61.27 -31.03 0.01
N GLY A 113 -60.36 -31.99 -0.25
CA GLY A 113 -60.05 -32.45 -1.62
C GLY A 113 -59.43 -31.36 -2.50
N LEU A 114 -59.00 -30.24 -1.90
CA LEU A 114 -58.84 -28.97 -2.59
C LEU A 114 -57.65 -28.92 -3.56
N VAL A 115 -56.63 -29.76 -3.35
CA VAL A 115 -55.41 -29.76 -4.18
C VAL A 115 -55.68 -30.31 -5.58
N THR A 116 -56.58 -31.29 -5.71
CA THR A 116 -56.92 -31.94 -6.98
C THR A 116 -58.25 -31.47 -7.58
N ASP A 117 -58.99 -30.61 -6.88
CA ASP A 117 -60.36 -30.22 -7.27
C ASP A 117 -60.36 -29.26 -8.47
N THR A 118 -61.10 -29.63 -9.51
CA THR A 118 -61.29 -28.80 -10.72
C THR A 118 -62.44 -27.79 -10.62
N TRP A 119 -63.23 -27.82 -9.55
CA TRP A 119 -64.40 -26.93 -9.37
C TRP A 119 -64.61 -26.46 -7.92
N PRO A 120 -63.57 -26.01 -7.20
CA PRO A 120 -63.67 -25.75 -5.77
C PRO A 120 -64.63 -24.60 -5.44
N THR A 121 -65.48 -24.83 -4.45
CA THR A 121 -66.48 -23.88 -3.97
C THR A 121 -65.88 -22.82 -3.03
N ALA A 122 -66.57 -21.69 -2.89
CA ALA A 122 -66.19 -20.67 -1.90
C ALA A 122 -66.16 -21.22 -0.46
N SER A 123 -67.01 -22.20 -0.15
CA SER A 123 -67.01 -22.87 1.16
C SER A 123 -65.72 -23.65 1.40
N GLN A 124 -65.22 -24.37 0.39
CA GLN A 124 -63.95 -25.10 0.52
C GLN A 124 -62.78 -24.16 0.84
N TYR A 125 -62.73 -22.95 0.27
CA TYR A 125 -61.70 -21.96 0.66
C TYR A 125 -61.93 -21.37 2.04
N ARG A 126 -63.20 -21.18 2.43
CA ARG A 126 -63.58 -20.61 3.73
C ARG A 126 -63.15 -21.50 4.90
N ILE A 127 -63.24 -22.83 4.74
CA ILE A 127 -62.94 -23.84 5.76
C ILE A 127 -61.91 -24.88 5.27
N ALA A 128 -60.91 -24.43 4.50
CA ALA A 128 -59.94 -25.24 3.76
C ALA A 128 -59.22 -26.33 4.55
N MET A 129 -59.02 -26.12 5.85
CA MET A 129 -58.33 -27.07 6.74
C MET A 129 -59.27 -27.64 7.81
N GLY A 130 -60.54 -27.24 7.87
CA GLY A 130 -61.43 -27.56 9.00
C GLY A 130 -61.00 -26.90 10.32
N MET A 131 -60.09 -25.92 10.28
CA MET A 131 -59.64 -25.22 11.47
C MET A 131 -60.77 -24.38 12.05
N GLY A 132 -61.05 -24.53 13.35
CA GLY A 132 -62.16 -23.85 14.03
C GLY A 132 -63.54 -24.42 13.72
N CYS A 133 -63.64 -25.62 13.12
CA CYS A 133 -64.91 -26.29 12.78
C CYS A 133 -65.13 -27.56 13.62
N PRO A 134 -65.65 -27.46 14.85
CA PRO A 134 -65.97 -28.64 15.66
C PRO A 134 -67.18 -29.40 15.11
N ASP A 135 -67.19 -30.74 15.23
CA ASP A 135 -68.29 -31.59 14.73
C ASP A 135 -69.65 -31.31 15.39
N THR A 136 -69.67 -30.65 16.56
CA THR A 136 -70.88 -30.42 17.38
C THR A 136 -71.30 -28.96 17.48
N ALA A 137 -70.65 -28.04 16.77
CA ALA A 137 -71.00 -26.61 16.78
C ALA A 137 -70.69 -25.93 15.44
N ALA A 138 -71.14 -24.68 15.28
CA ALA A 138 -70.82 -23.90 14.09
C ALA A 138 -69.32 -23.59 14.02
N CYS A 139 -68.78 -23.49 12.80
CA CYS A 139 -67.40 -23.06 12.59
C CYS A 139 -67.17 -21.63 13.11
N ASP A 140 -66.05 -21.43 13.78
CA ASP A 140 -65.61 -20.14 14.27
C ASP A 140 -65.19 -19.22 13.11
N SER A 141 -65.82 -18.05 13.05
CA SER A 141 -65.61 -17.08 12.00
C SER A 141 -64.22 -16.44 11.97
N GLU A 142 -63.49 -16.48 13.08
CA GLU A 142 -62.11 -15.98 13.16
C GLU A 142 -61.18 -16.72 12.17
N TYR A 143 -61.46 -17.99 11.91
CA TYR A 143 -60.65 -18.83 11.04
C TYR A 143 -61.10 -18.84 9.58
N PHE A 144 -62.14 -18.09 9.20
CA PHE A 144 -62.62 -18.11 7.82
C PHE A 144 -61.63 -17.49 6.82
N GLY A 145 -61.52 -18.13 5.65
CA GLY A 145 -60.64 -17.71 4.55
C GLY A 145 -59.39 -18.59 4.46
N PHE A 146 -58.86 -18.75 3.25
CA PHE A 146 -57.81 -19.74 2.97
C PHE A 146 -56.55 -19.49 3.82
N PHE A 147 -56.07 -18.24 3.89
CA PHE A 147 -54.95 -17.82 4.71
C PHE A 147 -55.13 -18.17 6.19
N ASN A 148 -56.31 -17.88 6.74
CA ASN A 148 -56.62 -18.15 8.14
C ASN A 148 -56.67 -19.64 8.46
N GLN A 149 -57.21 -20.43 7.53
CA GLN A 149 -57.26 -21.87 7.65
C GLN A 149 -55.85 -22.47 7.62
N VAL A 150 -55.01 -22.07 6.68
CA VAL A 150 -53.64 -22.59 6.55
C VAL A 150 -52.77 -22.15 7.74
N TYR A 151 -52.79 -20.86 8.11
CA TYR A 151 -52.05 -20.35 9.26
C TYR A 151 -52.54 -20.97 10.57
N GLY A 152 -53.85 -21.01 10.79
CA GLY A 152 -54.47 -21.56 11.99
C GLY A 152 -54.15 -23.04 12.17
N ALA A 153 -54.25 -23.85 11.12
CA ALA A 153 -53.89 -25.26 11.17
C ALA A 153 -52.40 -25.48 11.45
N ALA A 154 -51.51 -24.72 10.81
CA ALA A 154 -50.06 -24.81 11.06
C ALA A 154 -49.71 -24.42 12.50
N ALA A 155 -50.28 -23.33 13.02
CA ALA A 155 -50.14 -22.92 14.41
C ALA A 155 -50.72 -23.98 15.37
N GLN A 156 -51.83 -24.62 15.01
CA GLN A 156 -52.45 -25.69 15.81
C GLN A 156 -51.56 -26.93 15.88
N PHE A 157 -50.91 -27.34 14.79
CA PHE A 157 -49.90 -28.41 14.83
C PHE A 157 -48.75 -28.06 15.77
N LYS A 158 -48.32 -26.81 15.82
CA LYS A 158 -47.32 -26.38 16.81
C LYS A 158 -47.87 -26.40 18.22
N ARG A 159 -49.13 -26.01 18.41
CA ARG A 159 -49.79 -26.01 19.71
C ARG A 159 -49.90 -27.41 20.32
N TYR A 160 -50.12 -28.45 19.51
CA TYR A 160 -50.18 -29.83 19.98
C TYR A 160 -48.88 -30.33 20.63
N ALA A 161 -47.74 -29.71 20.34
CA ALA A 161 -46.47 -30.01 20.99
C ALA A 161 -46.29 -29.34 22.37
N ASN A 162 -47.28 -28.56 22.84
CA ASN A 162 -47.21 -27.75 24.07
C ASN A 162 -45.89 -26.97 24.21
N PRO A 163 -45.49 -26.15 23.22
CA PRO A 163 -44.23 -25.42 23.29
C PRO A 163 -44.22 -24.46 24.49
N PRO A 164 -43.02 -24.14 25.04
CA PRO A 164 -42.89 -23.16 26.11
C PRO A 164 -43.62 -21.84 25.82
N GLY A 165 -44.26 -21.26 26.83
CA GLY A 165 -45.11 -20.08 26.66
C GLY A 165 -46.56 -20.38 26.26
N THR A 166 -46.96 -21.66 26.23
CA THR A 166 -48.36 -22.09 26.03
C THR A 166 -48.83 -23.03 27.15
N SER A 167 -50.13 -23.33 27.23
CA SER A 167 -50.64 -24.29 28.22
C SER A 167 -50.29 -25.73 27.85
N ARG A 168 -50.00 -26.58 28.85
CA ARG A 168 -49.76 -28.02 28.69
C ARG A 168 -51.07 -28.80 28.64
N TYR A 169 -51.90 -28.51 27.64
CA TYR A 169 -53.24 -29.08 27.51
C TYR A 169 -53.23 -30.43 26.80
N PHE A 170 -52.44 -30.59 25.73
CA PHE A 170 -52.47 -31.77 24.87
C PHE A 170 -51.59 -32.89 25.44
N THR A 171 -52.17 -33.77 26.26
CA THR A 171 -51.42 -34.82 26.97
C THR A 171 -51.86 -36.25 26.66
N TRP A 172 -53.01 -36.45 26.00
CA TRP A 172 -53.63 -37.77 25.80
C TRP A 172 -53.20 -38.56 24.54
N TYR A 173 -52.12 -38.14 23.86
CA TYR A 173 -51.37 -38.91 22.86
C TYR A 173 -49.87 -38.54 22.93
N GLU A 174 -49.39 -38.17 24.12
CA GLU A 174 -48.02 -37.71 24.34
C GLU A 174 -46.99 -38.76 23.86
N PRO A 175 -45.92 -38.36 23.14
CA PRO A 175 -44.88 -39.28 22.67
C PRO A 175 -44.17 -40.05 23.79
N GLY A 176 -43.60 -41.20 23.42
CA GLY A 176 -42.84 -42.07 24.33
C GLY A 176 -43.69 -43.02 25.17
N ARG A 177 -45.00 -43.12 24.88
CA ARG A 177 -45.97 -43.92 25.66
C ARG A 177 -46.94 -44.68 24.74
N THR A 178 -47.53 -45.75 25.28
CA THR A 178 -48.58 -46.52 24.60
C THR A 178 -49.96 -45.97 24.94
N TRP A 179 -50.76 -45.67 23.93
CA TRP A 179 -52.14 -45.18 24.03
C TRP A 179 -53.11 -46.13 23.32
N ASN A 180 -54.30 -46.32 23.87
CA ASN A 180 -55.35 -47.07 23.18
C ASN A 180 -56.11 -46.14 22.22
N VAL A 181 -55.69 -46.12 20.96
CA VAL A 181 -56.29 -45.26 19.94
C VAL A 181 -57.51 -45.94 19.33
N ARG A 182 -58.65 -45.23 19.24
CA ARG A 182 -59.88 -45.80 18.67
C ARG A 182 -59.79 -46.00 17.16
N PHE A 183 -60.50 -47.00 16.63
CA PHE A 183 -60.62 -47.20 15.19
C PHE A 183 -61.67 -46.30 14.54
N HIS A 184 -62.66 -45.84 15.31
CA HIS A 184 -63.80 -45.08 14.81
C HIS A 184 -64.45 -44.24 15.93
N PRO A 185 -65.19 -43.15 15.63
CA PRO A 185 -66.00 -42.44 16.63
C PRO A 185 -66.99 -43.33 17.38
N ASN A 186 -67.56 -44.32 16.67
CA ASN A 186 -68.39 -45.36 17.27
C ASN A 186 -67.53 -46.25 18.18
N ALA A 187 -67.75 -46.15 19.50
CA ALA A 187 -67.00 -46.92 20.48
C ALA A 187 -67.13 -48.45 20.31
N ALA A 188 -68.20 -48.95 19.68
CA ALA A 188 -68.39 -50.37 19.39
C ALA A 188 -67.34 -50.94 18.43
N CYS A 189 -66.67 -50.08 17.64
CA CYS A 189 -65.59 -50.47 16.74
C CYS A 189 -64.26 -50.74 17.46
N GLY A 190 -64.17 -50.44 18.76
CA GLY A 190 -63.00 -50.74 19.58
C GLY A 190 -61.81 -49.80 19.35
N SER A 191 -60.68 -50.20 19.95
CA SER A 191 -59.39 -49.52 19.92
C SER A 191 -58.25 -50.54 19.96
N ALA A 192 -57.03 -50.10 19.67
CA ALA A 192 -55.82 -50.91 19.82
C ALA A 192 -54.68 -50.10 20.45
N PRO A 193 -53.75 -50.76 21.17
CA PRO A 193 -52.60 -50.10 21.77
C PRO A 193 -51.61 -49.65 20.69
N VAL A 194 -51.21 -48.38 20.74
CA VAL A 194 -50.25 -47.76 19.82
C VAL A 194 -49.17 -47.05 20.64
N TYR A 195 -47.92 -47.45 20.45
CA TYR A 195 -46.78 -46.74 21.02
C TYR A 195 -46.43 -45.52 20.16
N ILE A 196 -46.78 -44.33 20.63
CA ILE A 196 -46.56 -43.08 19.89
C ILE A 196 -45.09 -42.68 20.02
N ARG A 197 -44.32 -42.80 18.93
CA ARG A 197 -42.85 -42.64 18.97
C ARG A 197 -42.39 -41.19 18.92
N ASN A 198 -43.14 -40.30 18.27
CA ASN A 198 -42.70 -38.94 18.00
C ASN A 198 -43.85 -37.92 18.01
N GLN A 199 -43.49 -36.64 18.01
CA GLN A 199 -44.45 -35.55 18.16
C GLN A 199 -45.33 -35.36 16.91
N ALA A 200 -44.79 -35.57 15.72
CA ALA A 200 -45.52 -35.47 14.47
C ALA A 200 -46.68 -36.48 14.40
N THR A 201 -46.44 -37.71 14.85
CA THR A 201 -47.48 -38.74 14.96
C THR A 201 -48.54 -38.36 15.99
N ALA A 202 -48.13 -37.85 17.16
CA ALA A 202 -49.07 -37.33 18.15
C ALA A 202 -49.96 -36.21 17.58
N ASN A 203 -49.34 -35.26 16.86
CA ASN A 203 -50.03 -34.15 16.20
C ASN A 203 -51.13 -34.63 15.23
N LEU A 204 -50.86 -35.67 14.45
CA LEU A 204 -51.84 -36.25 13.52
C LEU A 204 -53.02 -36.91 14.25
N TYR A 205 -52.79 -37.53 15.41
CA TYR A 205 -53.86 -38.05 16.25
C TYR A 205 -54.64 -36.95 16.99
N TYR A 206 -54.01 -35.84 17.37
CA TYR A 206 -54.76 -34.70 17.90
C TYR A 206 -55.64 -34.05 16.84
N TYR A 207 -55.17 -34.01 15.59
CA TYR A 207 -55.92 -33.45 14.47
C TYR A 207 -57.05 -34.37 14.00
N THR A 208 -56.77 -35.68 13.88
CA THR A 208 -57.74 -36.72 13.51
C THR A 208 -57.61 -37.93 14.43
N PRO A 209 -58.47 -38.06 15.47
CA PRO A 209 -58.23 -38.93 16.62
C PRO A 209 -58.62 -40.40 16.41
N TYR A 210 -58.33 -40.96 15.24
CA TYR A 210 -58.61 -42.36 14.92
C TYR A 210 -57.46 -43.00 14.13
N GLN A 211 -57.12 -44.24 14.48
CA GLN A 211 -56.22 -45.09 13.69
C GLN A 211 -57.03 -45.91 12.67
N PRO A 212 -56.51 -46.18 11.47
CA PRO A 212 -57.20 -47.04 10.53
C PRO A 212 -57.24 -48.48 11.03
N ASN A 213 -58.36 -49.17 10.80
CA ASN A 213 -58.44 -50.61 11.00
C ASN A 213 -57.88 -51.36 9.77
N ARG A 214 -57.81 -52.70 9.85
CA ARG A 214 -57.28 -53.52 8.76
C ARG A 214 -58.06 -53.35 7.45
N ALA A 215 -59.39 -53.21 7.52
CA ALA A 215 -60.24 -53.00 6.34
C ALA A 215 -59.91 -51.67 5.65
N ALA A 216 -59.74 -50.59 6.41
CA ALA A 216 -59.33 -49.29 5.89
C ALA A 216 -57.96 -49.33 5.21
N LEU A 217 -56.97 -50.03 5.79
CA LEU A 217 -55.64 -50.18 5.19
C LEU A 217 -55.66 -51.04 3.91
N ALA A 218 -56.47 -52.10 3.88
CA ALA A 218 -56.60 -52.96 2.72
C ALA A 218 -57.33 -52.28 1.55
N ALA A 219 -58.23 -51.33 1.84
CA ALA A 219 -59.03 -50.65 0.83
C ALA A 219 -58.24 -49.66 -0.06
N GLY A 220 -57.01 -49.29 0.31
CA GLY A 220 -56.26 -48.27 -0.44
C GLY A 220 -57.05 -46.98 -0.50
N TYR A 221 -57.25 -46.42 -1.70
CA TYR A 221 -58.11 -45.24 -1.90
C TYR A 221 -59.62 -45.49 -1.74
N GLY A 222 -60.05 -46.74 -1.67
CA GLY A 222 -61.45 -47.13 -1.56
C GLY A 222 -62.03 -47.02 -0.15
N THR A 223 -63.26 -47.53 -0.03
CA THR A 223 -64.03 -47.60 1.21
C THR A 223 -63.81 -48.96 1.90
N GLY A 224 -63.54 -48.94 3.20
CA GLY A 224 -63.49 -50.13 4.05
C GLY A 224 -64.86 -50.52 4.62
N ASP A 225 -64.86 -51.10 5.80
CA ASP A 225 -66.07 -51.49 6.55
C ASP A 225 -66.67 -50.34 7.39
N GLY A 226 -67.76 -50.61 8.11
CA GLY A 226 -68.43 -49.64 8.98
C GLY A 226 -67.62 -49.17 10.21
N CYS A 227 -66.42 -49.72 10.43
CA CYS A 227 -65.49 -49.31 11.48
C CYS A 227 -64.21 -48.69 10.93
N SER A 228 -64.17 -48.39 9.63
CA SER A 228 -63.02 -47.83 8.96
C SER A 228 -62.93 -46.31 9.15
N ALA A 229 -61.79 -45.84 9.66
CA ALA A 229 -61.45 -44.42 9.67
C ALA A 229 -60.33 -44.12 8.65
N TYR A 230 -60.48 -43.01 7.92
CA TYR A 230 -59.64 -42.70 6.77
C TYR A 230 -58.64 -41.57 7.01
N GLY A 231 -58.79 -40.75 8.05
CA GLY A 231 -58.01 -39.52 8.20
C GLY A 231 -56.48 -39.72 8.17
N ASN A 232 -55.95 -40.51 9.11
CA ASN A 232 -54.51 -40.80 9.18
C ASN A 232 -54.03 -41.74 8.06
N ARG A 233 -54.91 -42.62 7.55
CA ARG A 233 -54.66 -43.45 6.37
C ARG A 233 -54.42 -42.59 5.13
N ASN A 234 -55.35 -41.68 4.84
CA ASN A 234 -55.32 -40.75 3.72
C ASN A 234 -54.09 -39.88 3.79
N PHE A 235 -53.78 -39.34 4.97
CA PHE A 235 -52.59 -38.54 5.18
C PHE A 235 -51.33 -39.29 4.74
N TYR A 236 -51.09 -40.49 5.28
CA TYR A 236 -49.93 -41.30 4.93
C TYR A 236 -49.91 -41.63 3.43
N GLN A 237 -51.04 -42.06 2.90
CA GLN A 237 -51.17 -42.47 1.50
C GLN A 237 -50.84 -41.32 0.54
N TYR A 238 -51.50 -40.18 0.70
CA TYR A 238 -51.22 -38.99 -0.12
C TYR A 238 -49.77 -38.53 0.03
N PHE A 239 -49.21 -38.55 1.24
CA PHE A 239 -47.84 -38.11 1.46
C PHE A 239 -46.83 -38.99 0.72
N VAL A 240 -46.96 -40.31 0.84
CA VAL A 240 -46.09 -41.28 0.15
C VAL A 240 -46.26 -41.19 -1.37
N ASP A 241 -47.49 -41.15 -1.87
CA ASP A 241 -47.76 -41.03 -3.31
C ASP A 241 -47.21 -39.73 -3.92
N TRP A 242 -47.23 -38.64 -3.16
CA TRP A 242 -46.85 -37.32 -3.67
C TRP A 242 -45.38 -36.98 -3.44
N PHE A 243 -44.79 -37.45 -2.34
CA PHE A 243 -43.48 -37.01 -1.87
C PHE A 243 -42.53 -38.17 -1.52
N GLY A 244 -42.95 -39.41 -1.71
CA GLY A 244 -42.13 -40.61 -1.66
C GLY A 244 -42.06 -41.28 -0.29
N SER A 245 -41.52 -40.60 0.73
CA SER A 245 -41.28 -41.23 2.03
C SER A 245 -41.66 -40.32 3.19
N VAL A 246 -42.28 -40.91 4.21
CA VAL A 246 -42.56 -40.28 5.51
C VAL A 246 -41.37 -40.39 6.49
N ARG A 247 -40.25 -40.97 6.04
CA ARG A 247 -39.04 -41.19 6.85
C ARG A 247 -37.97 -40.17 6.53
N GLY A 248 -37.32 -39.64 7.55
CA GLY A 248 -36.17 -38.76 7.43
C GLY A 248 -34.85 -39.52 7.23
N TYR A 249 -33.74 -38.79 7.19
CA TYR A 249 -32.41 -39.40 7.16
C TYR A 249 -32.00 -39.91 8.55
N SER A 250 -31.41 -41.09 8.63
CA SER A 250 -30.79 -41.57 9.86
C SER A 250 -29.45 -40.87 10.10
N VAL A 251 -29.11 -40.64 11.36
CA VAL A 251 -27.77 -40.16 11.74
C VAL A 251 -26.79 -41.31 11.64
N GLY A 252 -25.60 -41.06 11.07
CA GLY A 252 -24.55 -42.06 11.02
C GLY A 252 -24.13 -42.49 12.41
N THR A 253 -23.91 -43.79 12.64
CA THR A 253 -23.56 -44.33 13.96
C THR A 253 -22.40 -43.59 14.64
N PRO A 254 -21.31 -43.19 13.94
CA PRO A 254 -20.22 -42.42 14.55
C PRO A 254 -20.64 -41.03 15.05
N PHE A 255 -21.72 -40.45 14.50
CA PHE A 255 -22.20 -39.11 14.84
C PHE A 255 -23.33 -39.12 15.86
N GLN A 256 -23.80 -40.29 16.28
CA GLN A 256 -24.99 -40.43 17.10
C GLN A 256 -24.87 -39.74 18.47
N ASP A 257 -23.72 -39.89 19.14
CA ASP A 257 -23.52 -39.31 20.48
C ASP A 257 -23.46 -37.78 20.43
N VAL A 258 -22.70 -37.25 19.46
CA VAL A 258 -22.60 -35.80 19.22
C VAL A 258 -23.97 -35.23 18.85
N TYR A 259 -24.72 -35.90 17.97
CA TYR A 259 -26.07 -35.50 17.62
C TYR A 259 -27.02 -35.52 18.81
N ASN A 260 -27.06 -36.60 19.60
CA ASN A 260 -27.97 -36.72 20.74
C ASN A 260 -27.73 -35.61 21.77
N SER A 261 -26.47 -35.22 21.99
CA SER A 261 -26.13 -34.12 22.90
C SER A 261 -26.52 -32.72 22.38
N SER A 262 -26.77 -32.59 21.08
CA SER A 262 -26.88 -31.28 20.40
C SER A 262 -28.09 -31.17 19.47
N GLN A 263 -29.04 -32.11 19.51
CA GLN A 263 -30.18 -32.16 18.58
C GLN A 263 -30.99 -30.86 18.58
N GLY A 264 -31.22 -30.26 19.76
CA GLY A 264 -32.00 -29.03 19.88
C GLY A 264 -31.39 -27.83 19.14
N SER A 265 -30.06 -27.72 19.08
CA SER A 265 -29.36 -26.63 18.40
C SER A 265 -29.04 -26.97 16.94
N LEU A 266 -28.71 -28.23 16.66
CA LEU A 266 -28.27 -28.69 15.34
C LEU A 266 -29.44 -28.95 14.37
N GLY A 267 -30.63 -29.27 14.90
CA GLY A 267 -31.81 -29.63 14.11
C GLY A 267 -31.71 -31.04 13.51
N TYR A 268 -32.56 -31.35 12.54
CA TYR A 268 -32.65 -32.70 11.97
C TYR A 268 -31.69 -32.90 10.79
N PRO A 269 -31.28 -34.15 10.49
CA PRO A 269 -30.43 -34.45 9.33
C PRO A 269 -31.20 -34.18 8.03
N THR A 270 -30.55 -33.45 7.12
CA THR A 270 -31.11 -33.08 5.80
C THR A 270 -30.47 -33.85 4.64
N ARG A 271 -29.40 -34.60 4.93
CA ARG A 271 -28.69 -35.47 3.98
C ARG A 271 -28.25 -36.77 4.65
N PRO A 272 -28.01 -37.84 3.88
CA PRO A 272 -27.43 -39.06 4.41
C PRO A 272 -26.01 -38.80 4.92
N TYR A 273 -25.62 -39.55 5.95
CA TYR A 273 -24.23 -39.68 6.36
C TYR A 273 -23.38 -40.13 5.18
N THR A 274 -22.33 -39.37 4.87
CA THR A 274 -21.51 -39.58 3.67
C THR A 274 -20.04 -39.61 4.05
N CYS A 275 -19.32 -40.64 3.57
CA CYS A 275 -17.88 -40.77 3.73
C CYS A 275 -17.15 -40.61 2.40
N GLY A 276 -15.84 -40.37 2.48
CA GLY A 276 -14.97 -40.20 1.30
C GLY A 276 -14.30 -38.83 1.23
N LEU A 277 -14.34 -38.05 2.32
CA LEU A 277 -13.54 -36.84 2.44
C LEU A 277 -12.05 -37.19 2.58
N ILE A 278 -11.18 -36.20 2.34
CA ILE A 278 -9.73 -36.37 2.45
C ILE A 278 -9.33 -36.93 3.81
N ARG A 279 -8.29 -37.78 3.88
CA ARG A 279 -7.86 -38.45 5.14
C ARG A 279 -8.97 -39.29 5.80
N GLY A 280 -9.85 -39.88 4.98
CA GLY A 280 -10.86 -40.83 5.42
C GLY A 280 -12.01 -40.22 6.20
N GLY A 281 -12.27 -38.92 6.00
CA GLY A 281 -13.32 -38.22 6.75
C GLY A 281 -14.73 -38.49 6.23
N CYS A 282 -15.68 -38.27 7.13
CA CYS A 282 -17.10 -38.36 6.88
C CYS A 282 -17.80 -37.09 7.34
N TYR A 283 -18.99 -36.84 6.80
CA TYR A 283 -19.82 -35.72 7.20
C TYR A 283 -21.30 -36.04 7.07
N GLN A 284 -22.10 -35.29 7.81
CA GLN A 284 -23.55 -35.28 7.69
C GLN A 284 -24.07 -33.87 7.88
N VAL A 285 -25.05 -33.51 7.05
CA VAL A 285 -25.65 -32.19 7.05
C VAL A 285 -26.94 -32.21 7.84
N PHE A 286 -27.09 -31.21 8.71
CA PHE A 286 -28.26 -30.97 9.53
C PHE A 286 -28.84 -29.59 9.23
N THR A 287 -30.04 -29.30 9.76
CA THR A 287 -30.71 -28.02 9.56
C THR A 287 -29.81 -26.82 9.90
N ASN A 288 -29.11 -26.87 11.04
CA ASN A 288 -28.35 -25.74 11.59
C ASN A 288 -26.83 -25.96 11.67
N GLY A 289 -26.31 -27.01 11.03
CA GLY A 289 -24.88 -27.26 11.04
C GLY A 289 -24.51 -28.59 10.40
N TRP A 290 -23.22 -28.91 10.45
CA TRP A 290 -22.66 -30.16 9.95
C TRP A 290 -22.01 -30.87 11.12
N ILE A 291 -22.11 -32.20 11.16
CA ILE A 291 -21.16 -33.01 11.93
C ILE A 291 -20.14 -33.53 10.91
N VAL A 292 -18.86 -33.33 11.21
CA VAL A 292 -17.76 -33.75 10.35
C VAL A 292 -16.63 -34.33 11.20
N ASP A 293 -15.96 -35.35 10.67
CA ASP A 293 -14.80 -35.98 11.27
C ASP A 293 -13.75 -36.37 10.23
N SER A 294 -12.64 -36.90 10.73
CA SER A 294 -11.57 -37.55 9.97
C SER A 294 -11.12 -38.79 10.74
N ALA A 295 -10.31 -39.66 10.11
CA ALA A 295 -9.75 -40.79 10.83
C ALA A 295 -8.89 -40.39 12.06
N GLY A 296 -8.43 -39.13 12.14
CA GLY A 296 -7.61 -38.61 13.23
C GLY A 296 -8.33 -37.64 14.18
N THR A 297 -9.61 -37.32 13.97
CA THR A 297 -10.35 -36.34 14.78
C THR A 297 -11.66 -36.92 15.27
N GLN A 298 -12.09 -36.54 16.48
CA GLN A 298 -13.45 -36.86 16.92
C GLN A 298 -14.48 -36.06 16.10
N PRO A 299 -15.72 -36.57 15.93
CA PRO A 299 -16.78 -35.82 15.26
C PRO A 299 -17.05 -34.48 15.94
N GLN A 300 -17.00 -33.40 15.18
CA GLN A 300 -17.28 -32.05 15.66
C GLN A 300 -18.44 -31.41 14.90
N ILE A 301 -19.18 -30.57 15.60
CA ILE A 301 -20.23 -29.73 15.03
C ILE A 301 -19.62 -28.46 14.47
N VAL A 302 -19.88 -28.17 13.20
CA VAL A 302 -19.64 -26.87 12.58
C VAL A 302 -21.00 -26.21 12.35
N ALA A 303 -21.35 -25.23 13.18
CA ALA A 303 -22.60 -24.48 13.07
C ALA A 303 -22.66 -23.72 11.73
N LEU A 304 -23.87 -23.43 11.23
CA LEU A 304 -24.06 -22.82 9.89
C LEU A 304 -23.26 -21.53 9.66
N ASP A 305 -23.15 -20.71 10.69
CA ASP A 305 -22.44 -19.43 10.69
C ASP A 305 -20.92 -19.62 10.52
N TYR A 306 -20.34 -20.58 11.23
CA TYR A 306 -18.92 -20.97 11.11
C TYR A 306 -18.64 -21.76 9.84
N ARG A 307 -19.61 -22.55 9.37
CA ARG A 307 -19.52 -23.32 8.14
C ARG A 307 -19.28 -22.41 6.93
N GLY A 308 -19.91 -21.24 6.89
CA GLY A 308 -19.68 -20.26 5.82
C GLY A 308 -18.22 -19.81 5.75
N ALA A 309 -17.63 -19.47 6.90
CA ALA A 309 -16.23 -19.08 6.99
C ALA A 309 -15.28 -20.25 6.66
N TRP A 310 -15.54 -21.45 7.19
CA TRP A 310 -14.74 -22.65 6.90
C TRP A 310 -14.80 -23.03 5.41
N TRP A 311 -15.98 -22.93 4.80
CA TRP A 311 -16.17 -23.13 3.36
C TRP A 311 -15.34 -22.17 2.51
N ALA A 312 -15.30 -20.89 2.89
CA ALA A 312 -14.47 -19.89 2.20
C ALA A 312 -12.97 -20.20 2.27
N THR A 313 -12.53 -21.02 3.24
CA THR A 313 -11.13 -21.48 3.31
C THR A 313 -10.85 -22.77 2.52
N GLY A 314 -11.88 -23.41 1.95
CA GLY A 314 -11.77 -24.69 1.25
C GLY A 314 -12.20 -25.92 2.06
N ASN A 315 -12.89 -25.73 3.19
CA ASN A 315 -13.26 -26.77 4.16
C ASN A 315 -12.04 -27.64 4.56
N GLU A 316 -12.20 -28.96 4.59
CA GLU A 316 -11.18 -29.94 4.95
C GLU A 316 -10.00 -30.00 3.96
N ASN A 317 -10.19 -29.50 2.74
CA ASN A 317 -9.13 -29.37 1.73
C ASN A 317 -8.36 -28.06 1.87
N GLY A 318 -8.87 -27.14 2.69
CA GLY A 318 -8.31 -25.83 2.94
C GLY A 318 -7.16 -25.84 3.94
N TYR A 319 -6.51 -24.69 4.11
CA TYR A 319 -5.41 -24.52 5.06
C TYR A 319 -5.84 -24.65 6.54
N LEU A 320 -7.14 -24.59 6.85
CA LEU A 320 -7.64 -24.85 8.20
C LEU A 320 -7.80 -26.34 8.50
N GLY A 321 -8.07 -27.19 7.51
CA GLY A 321 -8.30 -28.61 7.72
C GLY A 321 -9.59 -28.91 8.51
N TYR A 322 -9.59 -30.02 9.25
CA TYR A 322 -10.75 -30.48 10.02
C TYR A 322 -10.94 -29.69 11.33
N PRO A 323 -12.19 -29.53 11.81
CA PRO A 323 -12.44 -29.01 13.14
C PRO A 323 -11.90 -29.96 14.22
N THR A 324 -11.32 -29.39 15.26
CA THR A 324 -10.74 -30.12 16.40
C THR A 324 -11.51 -29.88 17.71
N SER A 325 -12.47 -28.95 17.70
CA SER A 325 -13.41 -28.71 18.80
C SER A 325 -14.79 -28.38 18.27
N ASN A 326 -15.81 -28.47 19.13
CA ASN A 326 -17.07 -27.76 18.94
C ASN A 326 -16.84 -26.24 19.15
N ARG A 327 -17.81 -25.43 18.73
CA ARG A 327 -17.80 -23.98 18.99
C ARG A 327 -17.86 -23.69 20.49
N VAL A 328 -16.91 -22.92 21.00
CA VAL A 328 -16.85 -22.44 22.38
C VAL A 328 -17.24 -20.97 22.40
N CYS A 329 -18.20 -20.61 23.24
CA CYS A 329 -18.70 -19.23 23.40
C CYS A 329 -18.53 -18.76 24.84
N GLY A 330 -18.57 -17.44 25.05
CA GLY A 330 -18.44 -16.81 26.37
C GLY A 330 -17.07 -16.20 26.65
N ILE A 331 -16.23 -16.04 25.62
CA ILE A 331 -14.99 -15.25 25.71
C ILE A 331 -15.31 -13.74 25.65
N ALA A 332 -14.31 -12.90 25.89
CA ALA A 332 -14.46 -11.45 26.08
C ALA A 332 -15.35 -10.78 25.02
N ASN A 333 -16.19 -9.82 25.41
CA ASN A 333 -17.10 -9.10 24.50
C ASN A 333 -18.10 -10.01 23.76
N GLY A 334 -18.53 -11.10 24.40
CA GLY A 334 -19.53 -12.03 23.85
C GLY A 334 -19.00 -12.84 22.68
N GLY A 335 -17.69 -13.13 22.67
CA GLY A 335 -17.08 -13.85 21.57
C GLY A 335 -17.24 -15.35 21.65
N CYS A 336 -17.00 -15.95 20.49
CA CYS A 336 -16.93 -17.38 20.30
C CYS A 336 -15.75 -17.72 19.40
N TYR A 337 -15.21 -18.93 19.56
CA TYR A 337 -14.24 -19.49 18.64
C TYR A 337 -14.49 -20.98 18.42
N GLN A 338 -13.90 -21.51 17.35
CA GLN A 338 -13.81 -22.93 17.09
C GLN A 338 -12.41 -23.24 16.59
N THR A 339 -11.82 -24.32 17.07
CA THR A 339 -10.48 -24.72 16.67
C THR A 339 -10.52 -25.69 15.51
N PHE A 340 -9.55 -25.56 14.62
CA PHE A 340 -9.28 -26.42 13.48
C PHE A 340 -7.79 -26.81 13.52
N GLU A 341 -7.40 -27.81 12.73
CA GLU A 341 -6.01 -28.29 12.68
C GLU A 341 -5.01 -27.17 12.32
N GLY A 342 -5.38 -26.32 11.36
CA GLY A 342 -4.54 -25.25 10.81
C GLY A 342 -4.77 -23.86 11.40
N GLY A 343 -5.66 -23.71 12.39
CA GLY A 343 -6.00 -22.40 12.92
C GLY A 343 -7.35 -22.38 13.63
N TRP A 344 -7.86 -21.17 13.89
CA TRP A 344 -9.14 -20.95 14.57
C TRP A 344 -10.08 -20.21 13.64
N ILE A 345 -11.39 -20.37 13.82
CA ILE A 345 -12.38 -19.40 13.37
C ILE A 345 -12.90 -18.70 14.64
N VAL A 346 -12.98 -17.38 14.63
CA VAL A 346 -13.31 -16.60 15.83
C VAL A 346 -14.09 -15.33 15.46
N HIS A 347 -14.94 -14.88 16.37
CA HIS A 347 -15.63 -13.59 16.31
C HIS A 347 -16.07 -13.10 17.69
N SER A 348 -16.56 -11.86 17.73
CA SER A 348 -17.32 -11.25 18.81
C SER A 348 -18.72 -10.86 18.35
N ALA A 349 -19.54 -10.29 19.25
CA ALA A 349 -20.83 -9.72 18.86
C ALA A 349 -20.71 -8.53 17.88
N SER A 350 -19.53 -7.90 17.79
CA SER A 350 -19.26 -6.72 16.98
C SER A 350 -18.28 -6.95 15.81
N THR A 351 -17.84 -8.19 15.59
CA THR A 351 -16.87 -8.52 14.55
C THR A 351 -17.34 -9.70 13.68
N PRO A 352 -16.87 -9.79 12.43
CA PRO A 352 -17.23 -10.90 11.55
C PRO A 352 -16.62 -12.23 11.99
N ILE A 353 -17.22 -13.33 11.53
CA ILE A 353 -16.71 -14.71 11.71
C ILE A 353 -15.58 -14.94 10.72
N VAL A 354 -14.34 -14.95 11.21
CA VAL A 354 -13.16 -14.97 10.34
C VAL A 354 -12.12 -16.00 10.78
N PRO A 355 -11.38 -16.60 9.82
CA PRO A 355 -10.33 -17.56 10.10
C PRO A 355 -9.03 -16.87 10.51
N VAL A 356 -8.28 -17.47 11.45
CA VAL A 356 -6.96 -17.06 11.90
C VAL A 356 -6.04 -18.28 11.84
N THR A 357 -5.01 -18.24 11.01
CA THR A 357 -4.07 -19.38 10.83
C THR A 357 -3.23 -19.61 12.09
N SER A 358 -2.70 -20.82 12.26
CA SER A 358 -1.84 -21.14 13.41
C SER A 358 -0.64 -20.21 13.59
N ALA A 359 -0.04 -19.72 12.49
CA ALA A 359 1.05 -18.76 12.52
C ALA A 359 0.60 -17.40 13.10
N VAL A 360 -0.49 -16.84 12.56
CA VAL A 360 -1.05 -15.56 13.05
C VAL A 360 -1.56 -15.71 14.48
N ARG A 361 -2.24 -16.81 14.79
CA ARG A 361 -2.73 -17.14 16.13
C ARG A 361 -1.60 -17.20 17.14
N GLY A 362 -0.43 -17.72 16.78
CA GLY A 362 0.74 -17.75 17.67
C GLY A 362 1.18 -16.35 18.11
N SER A 363 1.24 -15.40 17.17
CA SER A 363 1.54 -13.98 17.49
C SER A 363 0.39 -13.32 18.24
N TRP A 364 -0.86 -13.56 17.83
CA TRP A 364 -2.04 -13.05 18.52
C TRP A 364 -2.10 -13.50 19.98
N TRP A 365 -1.81 -14.79 20.25
CA TRP A 365 -1.68 -15.35 21.60
C TRP A 365 -0.58 -14.69 22.40
N TYR A 366 0.60 -14.49 21.82
CA TYR A 366 1.73 -13.82 22.47
C TYR A 366 1.35 -12.41 22.96
N TYR A 367 0.46 -11.72 22.24
CA TYR A 367 -0.04 -10.40 22.61
C TYR A 367 -1.33 -10.39 23.43
N GLY A 368 -1.80 -11.55 23.92
CA GLY A 368 -2.96 -11.66 24.82
C GLY A 368 -4.29 -11.99 24.15
N ASN A 369 -4.28 -12.48 22.91
CA ASN A 369 -5.46 -12.76 22.07
C ASN A 369 -6.44 -11.56 22.04
N GLU A 370 -7.74 -11.81 22.21
CA GLU A 370 -8.80 -10.82 22.20
C GLU A 370 -8.71 -9.82 23.36
N ASN A 371 -7.97 -10.14 24.41
CA ASN A 371 -7.74 -9.27 25.57
C ASN A 371 -6.51 -8.34 25.36
N GLY A 372 -5.72 -8.62 24.31
CA GLY A 372 -4.56 -7.84 23.90
C GLY A 372 -4.92 -6.60 23.09
N PHE A 373 -3.90 -5.82 22.74
CA PHE A 373 -4.09 -4.61 21.93
C PHE A 373 -4.65 -4.91 20.53
N LEU A 374 -4.40 -6.12 19.99
CA LEU A 374 -4.92 -6.51 18.70
C LEU A 374 -6.45 -6.62 18.73
N GLY A 375 -7.04 -7.13 19.82
CA GLY A 375 -8.48 -7.41 19.90
C GLY A 375 -8.88 -8.55 18.96
N TYR A 376 -10.10 -8.50 18.43
CA TYR A 376 -10.61 -9.50 17.48
C TYR A 376 -10.15 -9.23 16.04
N PRO A 377 -9.98 -10.28 15.21
CA PRO A 377 -9.72 -10.13 13.79
C PRO A 377 -10.93 -9.52 13.05
N LEU A 378 -10.68 -8.69 12.04
CA LEU A 378 -11.70 -8.00 11.27
C LEU A 378 -11.90 -8.58 9.86
N ALA A 379 -10.93 -9.33 9.36
CA ALA A 379 -10.94 -9.96 8.05
C ALA A 379 -10.04 -11.20 8.05
N SER A 380 -10.19 -12.07 7.05
CA SER A 380 -9.17 -13.07 6.71
C SER A 380 -7.86 -12.37 6.30
N GLY A 381 -6.73 -13.10 6.39
CA GLY A 381 -5.45 -12.58 5.92
C GLY A 381 -5.45 -12.29 4.42
N ASP A 382 -5.06 -11.07 4.03
CA ASP A 382 -4.83 -10.72 2.63
C ASP A 382 -3.44 -11.20 2.21
N CYS A 383 -3.39 -12.20 1.33
CA CYS A 383 -2.18 -12.79 0.78
C CYS A 383 -1.94 -12.43 -0.70
N SER A 384 -2.58 -11.37 -1.21
CA SER A 384 -2.60 -11.03 -2.66
C SER A 384 -1.24 -10.70 -3.27
N THR A 385 -0.20 -10.54 -2.45
CA THR A 385 1.17 -10.21 -2.91
C THR A 385 2.00 -11.46 -3.24
N GLY A 386 1.61 -12.64 -2.75
CA GLY A 386 2.40 -13.87 -2.83
C GLY A 386 3.66 -13.89 -1.95
N ALA A 387 4.15 -12.73 -1.49
CA ALA A 387 5.33 -12.60 -0.63
C ALA A 387 5.01 -12.71 0.88
N GLY A 388 3.74 -12.57 1.24
CA GLY A 388 3.27 -12.64 2.61
C GLY A 388 1.77 -12.36 2.73
N CYS A 389 1.24 -12.51 3.94
CA CYS A 389 -0.15 -12.20 4.27
C CYS A 389 -0.23 -11.14 5.36
N VAL A 390 -1.23 -10.26 5.29
CA VAL A 390 -1.54 -9.29 6.36
C VAL A 390 -2.97 -9.51 6.83
N GLN A 391 -3.15 -9.86 8.10
CA GLN A 391 -4.45 -9.98 8.73
C GLN A 391 -4.71 -8.79 9.65
N VAL A 392 -5.82 -8.09 9.43
CA VAL A 392 -6.20 -6.89 10.20
C VAL A 392 -7.06 -7.29 11.40
N PHE A 393 -6.77 -6.64 12.53
CA PHE A 393 -7.45 -6.79 13.81
C PHE A 393 -7.97 -5.41 14.27
N GLN A 394 -8.82 -5.38 15.29
CA GLN A 394 -9.42 -4.14 15.81
C GLN A 394 -8.39 -3.05 16.16
N GLY A 395 -7.28 -3.41 16.81
CA GLY A 395 -6.25 -2.48 17.24
C GLY A 395 -4.91 -2.62 16.50
N GLY A 396 -4.89 -3.26 15.33
CA GLY A 396 -3.65 -3.44 14.59
C GLY A 396 -3.73 -4.46 13.47
N ALA A 397 -2.60 -5.06 13.13
CA ALA A 397 -2.51 -6.16 12.17
C ALA A 397 -1.45 -7.15 12.61
N VAL A 398 -1.56 -8.38 12.10
CA VAL A 398 -0.47 -9.35 12.13
C VAL A 398 -0.07 -9.63 10.69
N SER A 399 1.22 -9.49 10.41
CA SER A 399 1.81 -9.76 9.11
C SER A 399 2.62 -11.06 9.17
N THR A 400 2.59 -11.82 8.08
CA THR A 400 3.39 -13.02 7.86
C THR A 400 4.15 -12.85 6.56
N SER A 401 5.46 -13.01 6.55
CA SER A 401 6.28 -12.97 5.32
C SER A 401 7.55 -13.79 5.47
N SER A 402 8.17 -14.18 4.35
CA SER A 402 9.48 -14.86 4.38
C SER A 402 10.62 -13.95 4.85
N VAL A 403 10.47 -12.63 4.69
CA VAL A 403 11.49 -11.63 5.04
C VAL A 403 11.42 -11.28 6.53
N GLY A 404 10.21 -10.99 7.03
CA GLY A 404 9.99 -10.47 8.38
C GLY A 404 9.57 -11.54 9.40
N GLY A 405 9.15 -12.72 8.95
CA GLY A 405 8.48 -13.71 9.79
C GLY A 405 7.05 -13.31 10.12
N VAL A 406 6.55 -13.74 11.29
CA VAL A 406 5.25 -13.33 11.83
C VAL A 406 5.46 -12.15 12.77
N ARG A 407 4.89 -10.97 12.45
CA ARG A 407 5.06 -9.73 13.22
C ARG A 407 3.73 -9.03 13.45
N ALA A 408 3.52 -8.52 14.66
CA ALA A 408 2.38 -7.66 14.94
C ALA A 408 2.67 -6.20 14.57
N VAL A 409 1.64 -5.42 14.31
CA VAL A 409 1.72 -3.97 14.03
C VAL A 409 0.58 -3.31 14.77
N ARG A 410 0.86 -2.30 15.60
CA ARG A 410 -0.17 -1.55 16.34
C ARG A 410 -0.92 -0.57 15.40
N ALA A 411 -2.13 -0.16 15.78
CA ALA A 411 -3.01 0.67 14.96
C ALA A 411 -2.34 1.95 14.43
N GLU A 412 -1.56 2.65 15.26
CA GLU A 412 -0.87 3.88 14.87
C GLU A 412 0.20 3.65 13.79
N VAL A 413 0.94 2.54 13.88
CA VAL A 413 1.93 2.16 12.85
C VAL A 413 1.23 1.60 11.62
N LEU A 414 0.14 0.86 11.79
CA LEU A 414 -0.66 0.35 10.67
C LEU A 414 -1.26 1.49 9.83
N ALA A 415 -1.73 2.56 10.47
CA ALA A 415 -2.25 3.73 9.77
C ALA A 415 -1.18 4.40 8.89
N LEU A 416 0.04 4.58 9.41
CA LEU A 416 1.19 5.06 8.64
C LEU A 416 1.55 4.05 7.53
N TRP A 417 1.64 2.76 7.85
CA TRP A 417 2.00 1.75 6.87
C TRP A 417 1.00 1.70 5.71
N ASN A 418 -0.30 1.87 5.98
CA ASN A 418 -1.35 2.01 4.95
C ASN A 418 -1.09 3.21 4.03
N SER A 419 -0.76 4.39 4.58
CA SER A 419 -0.55 5.60 3.79
C SER A 419 0.68 5.54 2.89
N TRP A 420 1.64 4.68 3.22
CA TRP A 420 2.83 4.40 2.42
C TRP A 420 2.71 3.18 1.50
N GLY A 421 1.51 2.60 1.33
CA GLY A 421 1.26 1.49 0.40
C GLY A 421 1.49 0.09 0.97
N ARG A 422 1.52 -0.04 2.30
CA ARG A 422 1.79 -1.27 3.07
C ARG A 422 3.00 -2.06 2.57
N GLU A 423 2.88 -3.38 2.46
CA GLU A 423 3.92 -4.31 2.06
C GLU A 423 4.37 -4.15 0.61
N ARG A 424 3.58 -3.47 -0.23
CA ARG A 424 3.97 -3.09 -1.61
C ARG A 424 4.70 -1.75 -1.67
N GLY A 425 4.67 -1.01 -0.58
CA GLY A 425 5.24 0.32 -0.45
C GLY A 425 6.71 0.33 -0.04
N VAL A 426 7.25 1.54 0.12
CA VAL A 426 8.66 1.79 0.48
C VAL A 426 9.06 1.19 1.82
N MET A 427 8.09 0.97 2.72
CA MET A 427 8.34 0.36 4.02
C MET A 427 8.51 -1.16 3.92
N GLY A 428 7.84 -1.83 2.98
CA GLY A 428 7.83 -3.30 2.89
C GLY A 428 7.19 -3.96 4.11
N PHE A 429 7.60 -5.18 4.45
CA PHE A 429 7.06 -5.95 5.58
C PHE A 429 7.71 -5.54 6.93
N PRO A 430 6.98 -5.61 8.05
CA PRO A 430 7.59 -5.47 9.38
C PRO A 430 8.64 -6.56 9.61
N SER A 431 9.79 -6.17 10.17
CA SER A 431 10.91 -7.06 10.49
C SER A 431 11.19 -7.15 12.00
N GLY A 432 10.63 -6.23 12.79
CA GLY A 432 10.65 -6.25 14.24
C GLY A 432 9.25 -6.21 14.84
N ASP A 433 9.13 -6.72 16.06
CA ASP A 433 7.88 -6.72 16.83
C ASP A 433 7.71 -5.44 17.65
N PRO A 434 6.48 -4.95 17.85
CA PRO A 434 6.19 -3.85 18.75
C PRO A 434 6.33 -4.30 20.21
N PRO A 435 6.51 -3.37 21.17
CA PRO A 435 6.57 -3.71 22.58
C PRO A 435 5.27 -4.37 23.04
N LEU A 436 5.38 -5.31 23.99
CA LEU A 436 4.24 -5.99 24.61
C LEU A 436 3.29 -5.00 25.30
N THR A 437 3.84 -4.09 26.09
CA THR A 437 3.08 -3.07 26.81
C THR A 437 2.83 -1.83 25.94
N ALA A 438 1.72 -1.14 26.21
CA ALA A 438 1.42 0.12 25.55
C ALA A 438 2.46 1.17 25.98
N SER A 439 3.38 1.50 25.08
CA SER A 439 4.30 2.62 25.22
C SER A 439 3.91 3.70 24.21
N PRO A 440 3.77 4.97 24.60
CA PRO A 440 3.59 6.05 23.64
C PRO A 440 4.86 6.33 22.83
N ASN A 441 6.00 5.71 23.19
CA ASN A 441 7.28 5.88 22.51
C ASN A 441 7.97 4.54 22.26
N TYR A 442 8.19 4.18 21.00
CA TYR A 442 8.95 2.99 20.61
C TYR A 442 9.37 3.10 19.14
N THR A 443 10.24 2.20 18.68
CA THR A 443 10.55 2.03 17.27
C THR A 443 10.12 0.66 16.79
N GLN A 444 9.73 0.55 15.53
CA GLN A 444 9.46 -0.72 14.86
C GLN A 444 10.23 -0.76 13.54
N ALA A 445 11.00 -1.84 13.37
CA ALA A 445 11.75 -2.07 12.16
C ALA A 445 10.86 -2.69 11.07
N PHE A 446 11.07 -2.24 9.84
CA PHE A 446 10.52 -2.80 8.61
C PHE A 446 11.65 -3.15 7.65
N SER A 447 11.40 -4.01 6.67
CA SER A 447 12.40 -4.39 5.67
C SER A 447 12.90 -3.18 4.85
N GLY A 448 12.07 -2.15 4.71
CA GLY A 448 12.37 -0.94 3.93
C GLY A 448 12.68 0.31 4.76
N GLY A 449 12.72 0.22 6.09
CA GLY A 449 12.95 1.40 6.94
C GLY A 449 12.63 1.20 8.42
N VAL A 450 12.66 2.29 9.18
CA VAL A 450 12.33 2.29 10.61
C VAL A 450 11.22 3.29 10.88
N VAL A 451 10.19 2.84 11.60
CA VAL A 451 9.12 3.70 12.13
C VAL A 451 9.45 4.05 13.57
N GLN A 452 9.34 5.32 13.92
CA GLN A 452 9.36 5.79 15.30
C GLN A 452 7.96 6.26 15.68
N VAL A 453 7.49 5.78 16.82
CA VAL A 453 6.30 6.29 17.49
C VAL A 453 6.75 7.23 18.59
N LYS A 454 6.23 8.45 18.61
CA LYS A 454 6.47 9.44 19.66
C LYS A 454 5.15 10.07 20.09
N GLY A 455 4.82 9.99 21.38
CA GLY A 455 3.54 10.46 21.90
C GLY A 455 2.33 9.76 21.25
N GLY A 456 2.47 8.50 20.81
CA GLY A 456 1.43 7.74 20.10
C GLY A 456 1.29 8.07 18.61
N VAL A 457 2.12 8.96 18.06
CA VAL A 457 2.12 9.31 16.64
C VAL A 457 3.26 8.59 15.93
N ALA A 458 2.94 7.77 14.92
CA ALA A 458 3.90 7.05 14.11
C ALA A 458 4.44 7.91 12.95
N ALA A 459 5.75 7.92 12.76
CA ALA A 459 6.42 8.53 11.62
C ALA A 459 7.53 7.60 11.10
N LEU A 460 7.65 7.51 9.77
CA LEU A 460 8.81 6.88 9.14
C LEU A 460 10.01 7.80 9.39
N VAL A 461 11.09 7.30 9.99
CA VAL A 461 12.28 8.09 10.34
C VAL A 461 13.51 7.75 9.51
N SER A 462 13.48 6.62 8.81
CA SER A 462 14.48 6.24 7.80
C SER A 462 13.87 5.30 6.77
N SER A 463 14.44 5.30 5.57
CA SER A 463 14.12 4.32 4.52
C SER A 463 15.36 3.89 3.76
N ILE A 464 15.35 2.67 3.22
CA ILE A 464 16.36 2.21 2.27
C ILE A 464 16.13 2.75 0.86
N ASP A 465 14.88 3.16 0.53
CA ASP A 465 14.60 3.86 -0.72
C ASP A 465 15.18 5.28 -0.64
N PRO A 466 16.15 5.65 -1.50
CA PRO A 466 16.83 6.94 -1.37
C PRO A 466 15.87 8.13 -1.47
N TRP A 467 14.81 8.02 -2.28
CA TRP A 467 13.84 9.11 -2.46
C TRP A 467 12.98 9.30 -1.21
N ALA A 468 12.37 8.22 -0.71
CA ALA A 468 11.61 8.26 0.54
C ALA A 468 12.48 8.69 1.72
N ASN A 469 13.74 8.22 1.78
CA ASN A 469 14.66 8.60 2.83
C ASN A 469 14.97 10.10 2.80
N THR A 470 15.31 10.67 1.64
CA THR A 470 15.54 12.11 1.50
C THR A 470 14.30 12.92 1.90
N ARG A 471 13.08 12.47 1.57
CA ARG A 471 11.85 13.15 2.00
C ARG A 471 11.69 13.13 3.52
N VAL A 472 11.92 11.98 4.14
CA VAL A 472 11.80 11.78 5.58
C VAL A 472 12.84 12.59 6.36
N THR A 473 14.08 12.64 5.88
CA THR A 473 15.16 13.38 6.55
C THR A 473 15.16 14.88 6.23
N SER A 474 14.25 15.35 5.38
CA SER A 474 14.14 16.77 4.98
C SER A 474 12.73 17.32 5.26
N PRO A 475 12.27 17.32 6.54
CA PRO A 475 10.91 17.73 6.88
C PRO A 475 10.59 19.19 6.51
N TRP A 476 11.62 20.05 6.43
CA TRP A 476 11.53 21.45 6.01
C TRP A 476 11.02 21.64 4.57
N LEU A 477 11.01 20.60 3.72
CA LEU A 477 10.44 20.69 2.36
C LEU A 477 8.94 20.99 2.40
N GLY A 478 8.22 20.56 3.43
CA GLY A 478 6.77 20.78 3.55
C GLY A 478 5.94 19.98 2.52
N GLY A 479 4.82 20.57 2.10
CA GLY A 479 3.84 19.96 1.19
C GLY A 479 4.35 19.83 -0.24
N GLN A 480 3.90 18.79 -0.94
CA GLN A 480 4.18 18.60 -2.37
C GLN A 480 3.42 19.63 -3.20
N VAL A 481 4.09 20.23 -4.18
CA VAL A 481 3.51 21.21 -5.11
C VAL A 481 3.25 20.59 -6.48
N THR A 482 4.21 19.81 -6.99
CA THR A 482 4.11 19.15 -8.31
C THR A 482 4.26 17.64 -8.19
N SER A 483 3.83 16.91 -9.22
CA SER A 483 4.28 15.53 -9.43
C SER A 483 5.76 15.48 -9.83
N GLN A 484 6.40 14.33 -9.70
CA GLN A 484 7.77 14.14 -10.19
C GLN A 484 7.84 14.35 -11.71
N LEU A 485 8.80 15.16 -12.16
CA LEU A 485 9.11 15.44 -13.56
C LEU A 485 10.53 14.95 -13.88
N CYS A 486 10.71 14.26 -15.00
CA CYS A 486 11.99 13.64 -15.39
C CYS A 486 12.56 14.30 -16.65
N ASP A 487 12.75 15.60 -16.60
CA ASP A 487 13.17 16.47 -17.71
C ASP A 487 14.60 17.03 -17.54
N LEU A 488 15.32 16.64 -16.48
CA LEU A 488 16.71 17.04 -16.29
C LEU A 488 17.66 16.18 -17.13
N LYS A 489 18.90 16.68 -17.33
CA LYS A 489 19.97 16.03 -18.10
C LYS A 489 20.10 14.53 -17.76
N GLY A 490 20.11 13.70 -18.80
CA GLY A 490 20.29 12.25 -18.65
C GLY A 490 19.09 11.52 -18.04
N GLY A 491 17.88 12.09 -18.09
CA GLY A 491 16.66 11.51 -17.53
C GLY A 491 16.57 11.62 -16.01
N ALA A 492 17.35 12.51 -15.41
CA ALA A 492 17.22 12.84 -14.00
C ALA A 492 15.87 13.50 -13.73
N CYS A 493 15.36 13.34 -12.51
CA CYS A 493 14.04 13.80 -12.13
C CYS A 493 14.11 14.83 -11.02
N HIS A 494 13.14 15.73 -10.97
CA HIS A 494 12.90 16.61 -9.86
C HIS A 494 11.43 16.60 -9.43
N GLN A 495 11.18 17.08 -8.22
CA GLN A 495 9.84 17.33 -7.72
C GLN A 495 9.85 18.55 -6.83
N GLU A 496 8.81 19.37 -6.92
CA GLU A 496 8.70 20.62 -6.17
C GLU A 496 7.88 20.44 -4.90
N PHE A 497 8.35 21.11 -3.85
CA PHE A 497 7.75 21.20 -2.53
C PHE A 497 7.71 22.66 -2.09
N ALA A 498 6.86 22.97 -1.12
CA ALA A 498 6.69 24.34 -0.61
C ALA A 498 8.02 24.97 -0.14
N GLY A 499 8.90 24.16 0.44
CA GLY A 499 10.21 24.58 0.96
C GLY A 499 11.38 24.37 0.00
N GLY A 500 11.19 23.87 -1.22
CA GLY A 500 12.30 23.61 -2.15
C GLY A 500 12.05 22.45 -3.11
N TRP A 501 13.10 21.92 -3.72
CA TRP A 501 13.00 20.81 -4.68
C TRP A 501 13.66 19.55 -4.13
N MET A 502 13.20 18.38 -4.54
CA MET A 502 14.01 17.16 -4.50
C MET A 502 14.48 16.82 -5.91
N VAL A 503 15.74 16.43 -6.05
CA VAL A 503 16.36 16.03 -7.32
C VAL A 503 16.90 14.61 -7.18
N LYS A 504 16.59 13.74 -8.14
CA LYS A 504 17.11 12.38 -8.32
C LYS A 504 17.94 12.33 -9.59
N SER A 505 19.22 12.02 -9.45
CA SER A 505 20.17 11.96 -10.56
C SER A 505 21.16 10.79 -10.36
N PRO A 506 22.08 10.52 -11.31
CA PRO A 506 23.18 9.58 -11.08
C PRO A 506 24.08 9.94 -9.88
N ALA A 507 24.08 11.20 -9.42
CA ALA A 507 24.80 11.64 -8.24
C ALA A 507 24.07 11.31 -6.91
N GLY A 508 22.83 10.81 -6.98
CA GLY A 508 22.00 10.49 -5.82
C GLY A 508 20.70 11.28 -5.76
N VAL A 509 20.04 11.23 -4.60
CA VAL A 509 18.83 12.01 -4.30
C VAL A 509 19.17 13.09 -3.28
N SER A 510 18.77 14.33 -3.55
CA SER A 510 19.07 15.47 -2.67
C SER A 510 17.92 16.47 -2.64
N ALA A 511 17.68 17.05 -1.46
CA ALA A 511 16.75 18.15 -1.27
C ALA A 511 17.50 19.49 -1.40
N LEU A 512 16.93 20.45 -2.15
CA LEU A 512 17.54 21.72 -2.52
C LEU A 512 16.65 22.85 -2.01
N PRO A 513 17.12 23.65 -1.03
CA PRO A 513 16.39 24.80 -0.51
C PRO A 513 16.34 25.96 -1.54
N PRO A 514 15.46 26.95 -1.36
CA PRO A 514 15.25 28.01 -2.35
C PRO A 514 16.50 28.85 -2.62
N ALA A 515 17.29 29.15 -1.57
CA ALA A 515 18.53 29.91 -1.73
C ALA A 515 19.58 29.17 -2.58
N VAL A 516 19.65 27.85 -2.46
CA VAL A 516 20.54 27.01 -3.28
C VAL A 516 19.99 26.84 -4.69
N LEU A 517 18.68 26.67 -4.84
CA LEU A 517 18.02 26.64 -6.15
C LEU A 517 18.34 27.91 -6.93
N THR A 518 18.15 29.10 -6.34
CA THR A 518 18.48 30.38 -7.01
C THR A 518 19.90 30.40 -7.56
N VAL A 519 20.89 29.95 -6.79
CA VAL A 519 22.27 29.84 -7.27
C VAL A 519 22.37 28.82 -8.39
N TRP A 520 21.83 27.62 -8.20
CA TRP A 520 21.89 26.56 -9.20
C TRP A 520 21.25 26.98 -10.54
N PHE A 521 20.10 27.64 -10.51
CA PHE A 521 19.44 28.23 -11.69
C PHE A 521 20.31 29.31 -12.36
N ASN A 522 20.85 30.25 -11.58
CA ASN A 522 21.69 31.33 -12.11
C ASN A 522 22.98 30.82 -12.77
N TRP A 523 23.46 29.65 -12.35
CA TRP A 523 24.68 29.04 -12.85
C TRP A 523 24.45 27.94 -13.89
N GLY A 524 23.26 27.88 -14.51
CA GLY A 524 22.97 26.97 -15.63
C GLY A 524 22.52 25.56 -15.22
N ARG A 525 22.14 25.37 -13.95
CA ARG A 525 21.65 24.12 -13.35
C ARG A 525 22.56 22.92 -13.64
N GLU A 526 21.99 21.81 -14.10
CA GLU A 526 22.66 20.54 -14.42
C GLU A 526 23.58 20.58 -15.65
N TRP A 527 23.41 21.60 -16.50
CA TRP A 527 24.31 21.89 -17.63
C TRP A 527 25.43 22.85 -17.25
N GLY A 528 25.23 23.54 -16.13
CA GLY A 528 26.15 24.49 -15.57
C GLY A 528 27.36 23.87 -14.90
N ILE A 529 28.21 24.75 -14.41
CA ILE A 529 29.47 24.42 -13.73
C ILE A 529 29.26 23.58 -12.47
N LEU A 530 28.12 23.73 -11.79
CA LEU A 530 27.80 22.99 -10.58
C LEU A 530 27.45 21.52 -10.90
N GLY A 531 26.80 21.24 -12.03
CA GLY A 531 26.24 19.91 -12.31
C GLY A 531 25.13 19.53 -11.33
N PHE A 532 25.01 18.25 -11.00
CA PHE A 532 23.99 17.77 -10.06
C PHE A 532 24.41 17.94 -8.59
N PRO A 533 23.44 18.12 -7.68
CA PRO A 533 23.68 18.06 -6.23
C PRO A 533 24.17 16.67 -5.83
N THR A 534 25.12 16.61 -4.91
CA THR A 534 25.70 15.36 -4.37
C THR A 534 25.35 15.16 -2.90
N SER A 535 24.79 16.18 -2.24
CA SER A 535 24.29 16.12 -0.87
C SER A 535 23.05 17.00 -0.69
N GLY A 536 22.29 16.73 0.38
CA GLY A 536 21.37 17.73 0.94
C GLY A 536 22.14 18.89 1.62
N PRO A 537 21.43 19.91 2.12
CA PRO A 537 22.05 20.99 2.89
C PRO A 537 22.65 20.45 4.20
N SER A 538 23.80 20.99 4.61
CA SER A 538 24.54 20.54 5.80
C SER A 538 23.83 20.84 7.13
N ALA A 539 22.79 21.68 7.10
CA ALA A 539 21.91 21.99 8.23
C ALA A 539 20.50 22.32 7.70
N ALA A 540 19.51 22.35 8.60
CA ALA A 540 18.15 22.76 8.24
C ALA A 540 18.17 24.19 7.65
N PRO A 541 17.53 24.46 6.50
CA PRO A 541 17.62 25.78 5.84
C PRO A 541 17.13 26.96 6.68
N GLU A 542 16.25 26.68 7.65
CA GLU A 542 15.70 27.62 8.63
C GLU A 542 16.78 28.28 9.49
N THR A 543 17.97 27.67 9.63
CA THR A 543 19.11 28.27 10.36
C THR A 543 19.70 29.49 9.66
N GLY A 544 19.40 29.67 8.36
CA GLY A 544 19.96 30.70 7.50
C GLY A 544 21.42 30.50 7.09
N ASN A 545 22.12 29.52 7.68
CA ASN A 545 23.53 29.24 7.41
C ASN A 545 23.77 27.74 7.17
N TYR A 546 24.18 27.37 5.95
CA TYR A 546 24.46 25.99 5.57
C TYR A 546 25.28 25.93 4.28
N THR A 547 25.84 24.76 3.99
CA THR A 547 26.52 24.47 2.72
C THR A 547 25.82 23.34 1.99
N GLN A 548 25.93 23.30 0.67
CA GLN A 548 25.42 22.19 -0.13
C GLN A 548 26.41 21.86 -1.24
N ASN A 549 26.73 20.57 -1.35
CA ASN A 549 27.70 20.07 -2.30
C ASN A 549 27.04 19.71 -3.63
N PHE A 550 27.76 20.00 -4.70
CA PHE A 550 27.44 19.63 -6.07
C PHE A 550 28.63 18.89 -6.68
N GLN A 551 28.44 18.28 -7.85
CA GLN A 551 29.53 17.60 -8.57
C GLN A 551 30.69 18.54 -8.88
N GLY A 552 30.37 19.78 -9.26
CA GLY A 552 31.33 20.76 -9.71
C GLY A 552 31.59 21.91 -8.74
N GLY A 553 31.13 21.85 -7.49
CA GLY A 553 31.38 22.93 -6.52
C GLY A 553 30.55 22.87 -5.25
N VAL A 554 30.63 23.95 -4.46
CA VAL A 554 29.88 24.11 -3.21
C VAL A 554 29.12 25.43 -3.23
N VAL A 555 27.86 25.38 -2.83
CA VAL A 555 27.04 26.56 -2.54
C VAL A 555 27.02 26.77 -1.04
N THR A 556 27.46 27.95 -0.58
CA THR A 556 27.33 28.37 0.82
C THR A 556 26.21 29.38 0.93
N VAL A 557 25.31 29.15 1.88
CA VAL A 557 24.24 30.06 2.25
C VAL A 557 24.61 30.72 3.56
N THR A 558 24.61 32.06 3.58
CA THR A 558 24.86 32.87 4.78
C THR A 558 23.75 33.91 4.90
N GLY A 559 23.06 33.95 6.05
CA GLY A 559 21.93 34.85 6.26
C GLY A 559 20.80 34.65 5.25
N GLY A 560 20.58 33.41 4.78
CA GLY A 560 19.59 33.06 3.77
C GLY A 560 19.98 33.37 2.32
N VAL A 561 21.17 33.94 2.07
CA VAL A 561 21.65 34.27 0.73
C VAL A 561 22.67 33.24 0.28
N GLY A 562 22.38 32.54 -0.82
CA GLY A 562 23.28 31.56 -1.43
C GLY A 562 24.33 32.19 -2.34
N LYS A 563 25.56 31.69 -2.27
CA LYS A 563 26.67 32.02 -3.18
C LYS A 563 27.45 30.76 -3.55
N LEU A 564 27.90 30.68 -4.80
CA LEU A 564 28.92 29.71 -5.20
C LEU A 564 30.23 30.09 -4.50
N THR A 565 30.78 29.20 -3.69
CA THR A 565 32.00 29.46 -2.90
C THR A 565 33.21 28.64 -3.33
N SER A 566 32.98 27.55 -4.05
CA SER A 566 34.05 26.80 -4.72
C SER A 566 33.51 26.13 -5.98
N THR A 567 34.43 25.82 -6.89
CA THR A 567 34.12 25.07 -8.11
C THR A 567 35.31 24.21 -8.54
N VAL A 568 35.07 23.18 -9.35
CA VAL A 568 36.12 22.39 -9.98
C VAL A 568 36.69 23.03 -11.24
N ASP A 569 35.99 24.04 -11.78
CA ASP A 569 36.46 24.78 -12.95
C ASP A 569 37.58 25.75 -12.54
N PRO A 570 38.79 25.63 -13.12
CA PRO A 570 39.92 26.46 -12.74
C PRO A 570 39.69 27.96 -12.94
N TRP A 571 38.95 28.36 -13.99
CA TRP A 571 38.68 29.76 -14.29
C TRP A 571 37.78 30.38 -13.25
N PHE A 572 36.62 29.76 -12.98
CA PHE A 572 35.70 30.29 -11.99
C PHE A 572 36.24 30.17 -10.57
N SER A 573 37.04 29.15 -10.27
CA SER A 573 37.75 29.05 -8.99
C SER A 573 38.71 30.21 -8.78
N ALA A 574 39.45 30.60 -9.82
CA ALA A 574 40.31 31.78 -9.75
C ALA A 574 39.50 33.07 -9.58
N VAL A 575 38.31 33.19 -10.18
CA VAL A 575 37.41 34.34 -10.01
C VAL A 575 36.94 34.42 -8.55
N LEU A 576 36.48 33.31 -7.98
CA LEU A 576 36.00 33.23 -6.60
C LEU A 576 37.12 33.52 -5.59
N ALA A 577 38.35 33.09 -5.87
CA ALA A 577 39.52 33.39 -5.04
C ALA A 577 39.99 34.86 -5.14
N SER A 578 39.45 35.63 -6.10
CA SER A 578 39.87 37.00 -6.40
C SER A 578 38.72 38.01 -6.28
N PRO A 579 38.08 38.16 -5.09
CA PRO A 579 36.89 39.01 -4.92
C PRO A 579 37.15 40.48 -5.25
N TRP A 580 38.40 40.93 -5.15
CA TRP A 580 38.85 42.27 -5.53
C TRP A 580 38.69 42.59 -7.02
N LEU A 581 38.52 41.60 -7.91
CA LEU A 581 38.24 41.84 -9.33
C LEU A 581 36.95 42.66 -9.52
N GLY A 582 35.98 42.54 -8.61
CA GLY A 582 34.72 43.27 -8.67
C GLY A 582 33.83 42.80 -9.83
N GLN A 583 33.04 43.72 -10.37
CA GLN A 583 32.04 43.41 -11.40
C GLN A 583 32.70 43.09 -12.75
N GLN A 584 32.17 42.10 -13.45
CA GLN A 584 32.52 41.85 -14.85
C GLN A 584 32.11 43.04 -15.72
N THR A 585 33.00 43.48 -16.61
CA THR A 585 32.74 44.59 -17.53
C THR A 585 32.60 44.11 -18.98
N THR A 586 33.10 42.92 -19.27
CA THR A 586 33.05 42.30 -20.61
C THR A 586 32.72 40.81 -20.52
N SER A 587 32.34 40.23 -21.67
CA SER A 587 32.29 38.77 -21.83
C SER A 587 33.69 38.20 -22.03
N GLN A 588 33.89 36.91 -21.77
CA GLN A 588 35.15 36.24 -22.06
C GLN A 588 35.43 36.24 -23.57
N VAL A 589 36.67 36.60 -23.95
CA VAL A 589 37.14 36.62 -25.33
C VAL A 589 38.44 35.82 -25.43
N CYS A 590 38.55 34.95 -26.44
CA CYS A 590 39.73 34.13 -26.68
C CYS A 590 40.60 34.73 -27.80
N ASP A 591 41.08 35.95 -27.57
CA ASP A 591 41.88 36.75 -28.53
C ASP A 591 43.39 36.69 -28.27
N LEU A 592 43.84 35.98 -27.23
CA LEU A 592 45.26 35.85 -26.88
C LEU A 592 45.90 34.66 -27.62
N THR A 593 47.22 34.69 -27.81
CA THR A 593 47.94 33.65 -28.55
C THR A 593 47.76 32.25 -27.95
N GLY A 594 47.75 31.22 -28.81
CA GLY A 594 47.67 29.82 -28.35
C GLY A 594 46.28 29.40 -27.85
N GLY A 595 45.23 30.15 -28.21
CA GLY A 595 43.85 29.90 -27.79
C GLY A 595 43.56 30.33 -26.35
N ALA A 596 44.43 31.17 -25.77
CA ALA A 596 44.24 31.73 -24.45
C ALA A 596 43.07 32.73 -24.45
N CYS A 597 42.37 32.80 -23.32
CA CYS A 597 41.19 33.64 -23.16
C CYS A 597 41.39 34.66 -22.05
N ARG A 598 40.68 35.78 -22.16
CA ARG A 598 40.64 36.81 -21.15
C ARG A 598 39.23 37.33 -20.94
N GLN A 599 38.99 37.92 -19.78
CA GLN A 599 37.78 38.65 -19.48
C GLN A 599 38.12 39.83 -18.59
N GLU A 600 37.49 40.97 -18.85
CA GLU A 600 37.72 42.18 -18.09
C GLU A 600 36.71 42.34 -16.95
N PHE A 601 37.22 42.79 -15.82
CA PHE A 601 36.51 43.13 -14.60
C PHE A 601 36.93 44.54 -14.15
N ALA A 602 36.16 45.16 -13.26
CA ALA A 602 36.43 46.50 -12.75
C ALA A 602 37.84 46.65 -12.13
N GLY A 603 38.34 45.61 -11.45
CA GLY A 603 39.65 45.59 -10.78
C GLY A 603 40.81 45.05 -11.61
N GLY A 604 40.57 44.52 -12.82
CA GLY A 604 41.61 43.88 -13.62
C GLY A 604 41.06 42.86 -14.63
N TRP A 605 41.92 41.98 -15.12
CA TRP A 605 41.55 40.94 -16.08
C TRP A 605 41.63 39.56 -15.44
N MET A 606 40.75 38.64 -15.81
CA MET A 606 40.99 37.21 -15.67
C MET A 606 41.62 36.68 -16.95
N VAL A 607 42.70 35.89 -16.86
CA VAL A 607 43.42 35.34 -18.00
C VAL A 607 43.57 33.82 -17.87
N GLN A 608 43.16 33.09 -18.90
CA GLN A 608 43.29 31.64 -19.06
C GLN A 608 44.36 31.36 -20.10
N SER A 609 45.37 30.60 -19.73
CA SER A 609 46.36 30.07 -20.66
C SER A 609 46.69 28.63 -20.29
N ARG A 610 47.69 28.03 -20.97
CA ARG A 610 48.26 26.74 -20.58
C ARG A 610 48.91 26.78 -19.19
N SER A 611 49.27 27.97 -18.69
CA SER A 611 49.83 28.13 -17.33
C SER A 611 48.77 28.04 -16.24
N GLY A 612 47.48 28.16 -16.59
CA GLY A 612 46.36 28.22 -15.64
C GLY A 612 45.46 29.43 -15.84
N ALA A 613 44.53 29.61 -14.90
CA ALA A 613 43.62 30.75 -14.82
C ALA A 613 44.08 31.69 -13.69
N PHE A 614 44.43 32.93 -14.01
CA PHE A 614 44.92 33.88 -13.02
C PHE A 614 44.31 35.26 -13.21
N ALA A 615 43.91 35.87 -12.09
CA ALA A 615 43.51 37.25 -12.04
C ALA A 615 44.74 38.17 -12.14
N VAL A 616 44.69 39.15 -13.02
CA VAL A 616 45.77 40.12 -13.29
C VAL A 616 45.24 41.51 -12.92
N PRO A 617 45.73 42.16 -11.86
CA PRO A 617 45.22 43.46 -11.41
C PRO A 617 45.42 44.56 -12.46
N ALA A 618 44.56 45.58 -12.46
CA ALA A 618 44.60 46.66 -13.47
C ALA A 618 45.99 47.33 -13.63
N ALA A 619 46.71 47.56 -12.53
CA ALA A 619 48.07 48.10 -12.57
C ALA A 619 49.05 47.16 -13.31
N VAL A 620 48.94 45.85 -13.10
CA VAL A 620 49.75 44.83 -13.78
C VAL A 620 49.32 44.69 -15.24
N VAL A 621 48.02 44.75 -15.55
CA VAL A 621 47.50 44.76 -16.93
C VAL A 621 48.08 45.95 -17.71
N GLY A 622 48.13 47.14 -17.11
CA GLY A 622 48.73 48.31 -17.73
C GLY A 622 50.21 48.10 -18.09
N LEU A 623 51.01 47.55 -17.16
CA LEU A 623 52.38 47.17 -17.45
C LEU A 623 52.45 46.08 -18.54
N TRP A 624 51.67 45.01 -18.41
CA TRP A 624 51.67 43.89 -19.35
C TRP A 624 51.35 44.35 -20.78
N ASN A 625 50.38 45.26 -20.94
CA ASN A 625 50.06 45.91 -22.21
C ASN A 625 51.27 46.66 -22.79
N ASN A 626 51.97 47.45 -21.97
CA ASN A 626 53.15 48.21 -22.40
C ASN A 626 54.33 47.32 -22.83
N TRP A 627 54.39 46.09 -22.32
CA TRP A 627 55.46 45.14 -22.60
C TRP A 627 55.09 44.10 -23.67
N GLY A 628 54.03 44.33 -24.46
CA GLY A 628 53.64 43.47 -25.58
C GLY A 628 52.78 42.26 -25.19
N ARG A 629 52.21 42.28 -23.98
CA ARG A 629 51.35 41.23 -23.41
C ARG A 629 51.95 39.82 -23.53
N GLU A 630 51.15 38.86 -24.01
CA GLU A 630 51.47 37.45 -24.14
C GLU A 630 52.55 37.16 -25.20
N ARG A 631 52.71 38.08 -26.16
CA ARG A 631 53.77 38.02 -27.19
C ARG A 631 55.06 38.70 -26.73
N GLY A 632 54.98 39.42 -25.62
CA GLY A 632 56.07 40.15 -25.02
C GLY A 632 57.01 39.27 -24.22
N ILE A 633 58.09 39.89 -23.72
CA ILE A 633 59.16 39.20 -22.98
C ILE A 633 58.70 38.55 -21.66
N ILE A 634 57.58 39.02 -21.09
CA ILE A 634 57.07 38.46 -19.84
C ILE A 634 56.05 37.33 -20.05
N GLY A 635 55.44 37.22 -21.25
CA GLY A 635 54.52 36.13 -21.57
C GLY A 635 53.25 36.13 -20.72
N PHE A 636 52.66 34.95 -20.50
CA PHE A 636 51.44 34.78 -19.69
C PHE A 636 51.70 34.80 -18.18
N PRO A 637 50.72 35.21 -17.35
CA PRO A 637 50.79 35.04 -15.90
C PRO A 637 50.89 33.54 -15.54
N THR A 638 51.66 33.24 -14.51
CA THR A 638 51.87 31.88 -13.97
C THR A 638 51.39 31.74 -12.52
N GLY A 639 50.92 32.82 -11.91
CA GLY A 639 50.37 32.82 -10.56
C GLY A 639 49.44 34.02 -10.33
N ALA A 640 48.60 33.90 -9.31
CA ALA A 640 47.82 35.01 -8.78
C ALA A 640 48.73 36.04 -8.09
N PRO A 641 48.24 37.27 -7.85
CA PRO A 641 48.93 38.25 -7.01
C PRO A 641 49.22 37.66 -5.63
N SER A 642 50.40 37.95 -5.09
CA SER A 642 50.84 37.41 -3.79
C SER A 642 50.07 37.98 -2.59
N ALA A 643 49.26 39.04 -2.79
CA ALA A 643 48.39 39.65 -1.80
C ALA A 643 47.23 40.37 -2.50
N ASP A 644 46.20 40.77 -1.74
CA ASP A 644 45.11 41.59 -2.25
C ASP A 644 45.65 42.87 -2.89
N PRO A 645 45.35 43.15 -4.18
CA PRO A 645 45.81 44.35 -4.86
C PRO A 645 45.41 45.67 -4.20
N ALA A 646 44.37 45.69 -3.37
CA ALA A 646 43.98 46.85 -2.57
C ALA A 646 45.07 47.27 -1.55
N SER A 647 46.00 46.37 -1.21
CA SER A 647 47.14 46.69 -0.34
C SER A 647 48.11 47.72 -0.95
N GLY A 648 48.10 47.86 -2.29
CA GLY A 648 49.06 48.66 -3.03
C GLY A 648 50.48 48.07 -3.10
N ALA A 649 50.73 46.91 -2.50
CA ALA A 649 52.02 46.23 -2.48
C ALA A 649 51.88 44.70 -2.63
N TYR A 650 52.31 44.16 -3.77
CA TYR A 650 52.24 42.73 -4.08
C TYR A 650 53.18 42.37 -5.24
N THR A 651 53.38 41.08 -5.47
CA THR A 651 54.09 40.57 -6.64
C THR A 651 53.19 39.66 -7.46
N GLN A 652 53.45 39.54 -8.76
CA GLN A 652 52.77 38.58 -9.63
C GLN A 652 53.78 37.94 -10.57
N SER A 653 53.73 36.61 -10.64
CA SER A 653 54.63 35.82 -11.49
C SER A 653 54.10 35.67 -12.90
N PHE A 654 55.00 35.73 -13.87
CA PHE A 654 54.77 35.53 -15.28
C PHE A 654 55.79 34.52 -15.83
N GLN A 655 55.52 33.93 -17.01
CA GLN A 655 56.42 32.98 -17.67
C GLN A 655 57.83 33.53 -17.82
N GLY A 656 57.93 34.82 -18.17
CA GLY A 656 59.18 35.49 -18.47
C GLY A 656 59.72 36.36 -17.34
N GLY A 657 59.15 36.35 -16.13
CA GLY A 657 59.62 37.22 -15.03
C GLY A 657 58.63 37.43 -13.88
N VAL A 658 58.93 38.38 -13.00
CA VAL A 658 58.06 38.78 -11.88
C VAL A 658 57.78 40.27 -11.97
N VAL A 659 56.51 40.64 -11.81
CA VAL A 659 56.06 42.03 -11.67
C VAL A 659 55.89 42.34 -10.20
N THR A 660 56.51 43.41 -9.72
CA THR A 660 56.34 43.93 -8.35
C THR A 660 55.55 45.23 -8.41
N VAL A 661 54.52 45.33 -7.57
CA VAL A 661 53.72 46.53 -7.36
C VAL A 661 54.07 47.14 -6.02
N SER A 662 54.33 48.45 -5.99
CA SER A 662 54.62 49.20 -4.77
C SER A 662 54.00 50.58 -4.86
N GLY A 663 53.23 50.98 -3.86
CA GLY A 663 52.45 52.23 -3.90
C GLY A 663 51.44 52.26 -5.06
N GLY A 664 50.93 51.09 -5.47
CA GLY A 664 50.02 50.96 -6.61
C GLY A 664 50.67 51.01 -7.99
N VAL A 665 51.99 51.23 -8.09
CA VAL A 665 52.72 51.30 -9.35
C VAL A 665 53.37 49.95 -9.68
N ALA A 666 53.02 49.37 -10.83
CA ALA A 666 53.59 48.11 -11.30
C ALA A 666 54.93 48.30 -12.04
N ARG A 667 55.93 47.49 -11.70
CA ARG A 667 57.25 47.46 -12.35
C ARG A 667 57.70 46.01 -12.56
N LEU A 668 58.37 45.74 -13.67
CA LEU A 668 59.04 44.46 -13.88
C LEU A 668 60.25 44.38 -12.95
N SER A 669 60.26 43.44 -12.00
CA SER A 669 61.33 43.32 -11.00
C SER A 669 62.34 42.23 -11.33
N SER A 670 61.95 41.25 -12.14
CA SER A 670 62.87 40.26 -12.71
C SER A 670 62.40 39.80 -14.09
N THR A 671 63.31 39.27 -14.90
CA THR A 671 62.97 38.65 -16.18
C THR A 671 63.93 37.50 -16.49
N THR A 672 63.43 36.50 -17.22
CA THR A 672 64.21 35.40 -17.76
C THR A 672 64.93 35.77 -19.06
N ASP A 673 64.54 36.88 -19.69
CA ASP A 673 65.21 37.39 -20.89
C ASP A 673 66.59 37.95 -20.50
N PRO A 674 67.70 37.38 -20.99
CA PRO A 674 69.05 37.79 -20.57
C PRO A 674 69.37 39.25 -20.92
N TRP A 675 68.77 39.79 -21.99
CA TRP A 675 68.96 41.17 -22.41
C TRP A 675 68.24 42.13 -21.47
N PHE A 676 66.95 41.88 -21.19
CA PHE A 676 66.18 42.73 -20.28
C PHE A 676 66.60 42.58 -18.82
N ALA A 677 67.16 41.44 -18.41
CA ALA A 677 67.76 41.30 -17.09
C ALA A 677 68.89 42.32 -16.87
N ARG A 678 69.66 42.64 -17.91
CA ARG A 678 70.70 43.69 -17.87
C ARG A 678 70.10 45.09 -17.83
N VAL A 679 68.97 45.31 -18.51
CA VAL A 679 68.24 46.58 -18.46
C VAL A 679 67.74 46.84 -17.04
N LEU A 680 67.13 45.83 -16.41
CA LEU A 680 66.64 45.94 -15.03
C LEU A 680 67.77 46.13 -14.00
N ALA A 681 68.95 45.55 -14.25
CA ALA A 681 70.14 45.78 -13.42
C ALA A 681 70.73 47.20 -13.56
N SER A 682 70.23 48.00 -14.50
CA SER A 682 70.70 49.37 -14.80
C SER A 682 69.56 50.39 -14.66
N PRO A 683 68.95 50.54 -13.47
CA PRO A 683 67.73 51.34 -13.29
C PRO A 683 67.90 52.82 -13.65
N TRP A 684 69.13 53.34 -13.58
CA TRP A 684 69.53 54.69 -13.98
C TRP A 684 69.36 54.96 -15.49
N LEU A 685 69.19 53.94 -16.34
CA LEU A 685 68.89 54.15 -17.75
C LEU A 685 67.59 54.93 -17.96
N GLY A 686 66.64 54.84 -17.02
CA GLY A 686 65.33 55.50 -17.13
C GLY A 686 64.45 54.90 -18.23
N PRO A 687 63.38 55.60 -18.66
CA PRO A 687 62.47 55.10 -19.69
C PRO A 687 63.16 54.84 -21.03
N GLN A 688 62.74 53.78 -21.72
CA GLN A 688 63.13 53.52 -23.11
C GLN A 688 62.59 54.62 -24.02
N THR A 689 63.40 55.06 -24.99
CA THR A 689 62.99 56.07 -25.99
C THR A 689 62.92 55.48 -27.40
N THR A 690 63.56 54.33 -27.64
CA THR A 690 63.46 53.60 -28.91
C THR A 690 63.22 52.11 -28.68
N SER A 691 62.77 51.43 -29.73
CA SER A 691 62.86 49.98 -29.83
C SER A 691 64.32 49.54 -29.98
N ARG A 692 64.57 48.23 -29.79
CA ARG A 692 65.88 47.62 -30.03
C ARG A 692 66.18 47.61 -31.54
N LEU A 693 67.33 48.15 -31.92
CA LEU A 693 67.83 48.23 -33.29
C LEU A 693 69.13 47.43 -33.39
N CYS A 694 69.23 46.55 -34.38
CA CYS A 694 70.43 45.74 -34.62
C CYS A 694 71.26 46.31 -35.77
N ASP A 695 71.73 47.54 -35.57
CA ASP A 695 72.39 48.38 -36.57
C ASP A 695 73.87 48.65 -36.26
N LEU A 696 74.45 47.97 -35.26
CA LEU A 696 75.86 48.09 -34.92
C LEU A 696 76.71 47.03 -35.63
N LYS A 697 78.03 47.25 -35.67
CA LYS A 697 79.04 46.36 -36.31
C LYS A 697 78.83 44.89 -35.95
N GLY A 698 78.83 44.03 -36.98
CA GLY A 698 78.71 42.58 -36.81
C GLY A 698 77.33 42.10 -36.35
N GLY A 699 76.27 42.89 -36.58
CA GLY A 699 74.90 42.54 -36.18
C GLY A 699 74.62 42.79 -34.69
N ALA A 700 75.51 43.50 -34.01
CA ALA A 700 75.31 43.97 -32.65
C ALA A 700 74.07 44.88 -32.57
N CYS A 701 73.41 44.88 -31.42
CA CYS A 701 72.17 45.62 -31.21
C CYS A 701 72.33 46.70 -30.17
N ARG A 702 71.52 47.75 -30.28
CA ARG A 702 71.37 48.79 -29.27
C ARG A 702 69.91 49.04 -28.96
N GLN A 703 69.67 49.61 -27.81
CA GLN A 703 68.40 50.23 -27.47
C GLN A 703 68.65 51.50 -26.69
N VAL A 704 67.91 52.56 -27.02
CA VAL A 704 68.11 53.88 -26.42
C VAL A 704 67.15 54.08 -25.25
N PHE A 705 67.69 54.61 -24.17
CA PHE A 705 66.99 55.03 -22.96
C PHE A 705 67.35 56.48 -22.64
N SER A 706 66.59 57.15 -21.78
CA SER A 706 66.85 58.56 -21.42
C SER A 706 68.23 58.80 -20.81
N GLY A 707 68.76 57.81 -20.08
CA GLY A 707 70.05 57.89 -19.36
C GLY A 707 71.23 57.26 -20.09
N GLY A 708 71.02 56.65 -21.27
CA GLY A 708 72.09 55.98 -22.02
C GLY A 708 71.57 54.92 -22.98
N TRP A 709 72.47 54.07 -23.49
CA TRP A 709 72.13 52.98 -24.41
C TRP A 709 72.39 51.65 -23.74
N MET A 710 71.52 50.67 -23.97
CA MET A 710 71.91 49.27 -23.79
C MET A 710 72.53 48.78 -25.09
N VAL A 711 73.71 48.17 -25.05
CA VAL A 711 74.44 47.66 -26.24
C VAL A 711 74.65 46.15 -26.09
N GLN A 712 74.21 45.35 -27.07
CA GLN A 712 74.49 43.92 -27.21
C GLN A 712 75.55 43.71 -28.27
N SER A 713 76.65 43.09 -27.90
CA SER A 713 77.72 42.71 -28.82
C SER A 713 78.22 41.30 -28.49
N PRO A 714 79.17 40.73 -29.25
CA PRO A 714 79.84 39.48 -28.86
C PRO A 714 80.50 39.53 -27.47
N SER A 715 80.85 40.71 -26.97
CA SER A 715 81.42 40.89 -25.63
C SER A 715 80.39 40.75 -24.50
N GLY A 716 79.09 40.83 -24.82
CA GLY A 716 78.00 40.83 -23.84
C GLY A 716 77.00 41.98 -24.04
N ALA A 717 76.09 42.11 -23.09
CA ALA A 717 75.08 43.16 -23.05
C ALA A 717 75.35 44.13 -21.89
N TYR A 718 75.70 45.38 -22.20
CA TYR A 718 76.10 46.37 -21.21
C TYR A 718 75.45 47.73 -21.46
N ALA A 719 75.01 48.35 -20.37
CA ALA A 719 74.47 49.70 -20.38
C ALA A 719 75.63 50.71 -20.47
N VAL A 720 75.57 51.63 -21.42
CA VAL A 720 76.56 52.69 -21.65
C VAL A 720 75.90 54.03 -21.31
N PRO A 721 76.33 54.72 -20.24
CA PRO A 721 75.73 55.98 -19.82
C PRO A 721 75.94 57.09 -20.85
N THR A 722 75.05 58.08 -20.91
CA THR A 722 75.13 59.20 -21.86
C THR A 722 76.51 59.89 -21.86
N ALA A 723 77.13 60.07 -20.69
CA ALA A 723 78.48 60.65 -20.62
C ALA A 723 79.52 59.80 -21.37
N VAL A 724 79.56 58.48 -21.12
CA VAL A 724 80.47 57.56 -21.82
C VAL A 724 80.11 57.42 -23.29
N LEU A 725 78.81 57.43 -23.64
CA LEU A 725 78.36 57.38 -25.02
C LEU A 725 78.93 58.52 -25.85
N ASN A 726 78.91 59.76 -25.35
CA ASN A 726 79.46 60.92 -26.07
C ASN A 726 80.95 60.74 -26.37
N LEU A 727 81.74 60.27 -25.40
CA LEU A 727 83.15 59.94 -25.62
C LEU A 727 83.30 58.79 -26.63
N TRP A 728 82.50 57.74 -26.49
CA TRP A 728 82.51 56.58 -27.37
C TRP A 728 82.16 56.95 -28.82
N PHE A 729 81.20 57.86 -29.04
CA PHE A 729 80.89 58.42 -30.36
C PHE A 729 82.09 59.17 -30.95
N ASN A 730 82.78 60.00 -30.16
CA ASN A 730 83.93 60.77 -30.61
C ASN A 730 85.12 59.89 -31.03
N TYR A 731 85.28 58.73 -30.41
CA TYR A 731 86.31 57.75 -30.74
C TYR A 731 85.84 56.69 -31.75
N GLY A 732 84.89 57.02 -32.63
CA GLY A 732 84.48 56.14 -33.74
C GLY A 732 83.57 54.97 -33.35
N ARG A 733 82.99 54.99 -32.14
CA ARG A 733 82.12 53.95 -31.56
C ARG A 733 82.71 52.53 -31.70
N GLU A 734 81.90 51.59 -32.18
CA GLU A 734 82.23 50.19 -32.40
C GLU A 734 83.28 49.94 -33.50
N TRP A 735 83.59 50.95 -34.30
CA TRP A 735 84.60 50.89 -35.36
C TRP A 735 85.96 51.48 -34.96
N GLY A 736 86.02 52.28 -33.89
CA GLY A 736 87.25 52.91 -33.45
C GLY A 736 87.91 52.21 -32.26
N ASP A 737 88.90 52.89 -31.67
CA ASP A 737 89.90 52.29 -30.77
C ASP A 737 89.30 51.65 -29.51
N LEU A 738 88.19 52.18 -29.01
CA LEU A 738 87.49 51.62 -27.86
C LEU A 738 86.81 50.27 -28.16
N GLY A 739 86.26 50.09 -29.37
CA GLY A 739 85.43 48.92 -29.69
C GLY A 739 84.14 48.83 -28.86
N PHE A 740 83.61 47.63 -28.64
CA PHE A 740 82.39 47.43 -27.84
C PHE A 740 82.65 47.48 -26.32
N PRO A 741 81.65 47.86 -25.49
CA PRO A 741 81.75 47.72 -24.05
C PRO A 741 81.91 46.23 -23.65
N THR A 742 82.78 45.98 -22.68
CA THR A 742 83.09 44.63 -22.13
C THR A 742 82.63 44.49 -20.67
N GLY A 743 82.15 45.56 -20.05
CA GLY A 743 81.64 45.55 -18.69
C GLY A 743 80.60 46.65 -18.44
N PRO A 744 79.77 46.50 -17.39
CA PRO A 744 78.90 47.58 -16.93
C PRO A 744 79.74 48.71 -16.30
N PRO A 745 79.15 49.91 -16.09
CA PRO A 745 79.74 50.93 -15.23
C PRO A 745 80.04 50.36 -13.83
N SER A 746 81.19 50.70 -13.26
CA SER A 746 81.63 50.20 -11.95
C SER A 746 80.83 50.76 -10.77
N ALA A 747 80.00 51.77 -10.99
CA ALA A 747 79.08 52.37 -10.01
C ALA A 747 77.87 53.00 -10.73
N ASN A 748 76.83 53.41 -9.98
CA ASN A 748 75.70 54.16 -10.55
C ASN A 748 76.23 55.43 -11.26
N PRO A 749 76.00 55.61 -12.57
CA PRO A 749 76.47 56.76 -13.33
C PRO A 749 75.99 58.12 -12.81
N GLU A 750 74.87 58.16 -12.09
CA GLU A 750 74.38 59.38 -11.42
C GLU A 750 75.33 59.88 -10.32
N SER A 751 76.26 59.05 -9.83
CA SER A 751 77.30 59.46 -8.87
C SER A 751 78.32 60.44 -9.46
N GLY A 752 78.39 60.54 -10.78
CA GLY A 752 79.41 61.28 -11.50
C GLY A 752 80.82 60.64 -11.48
N ASN A 753 81.04 59.55 -10.74
CA ASN A 753 82.35 58.90 -10.60
C ASN A 753 82.26 57.39 -10.80
N TYR A 754 82.77 56.89 -11.92
CA TYR A 754 82.75 55.47 -12.26
C TYR A 754 83.76 55.14 -13.37
N THR A 755 84.01 53.86 -13.61
CA THR A 755 84.78 53.38 -14.77
C THR A 755 83.90 52.46 -15.61
N GLN A 756 84.16 52.37 -16.91
CA GLN A 756 83.51 51.40 -17.80
C GLN A 756 84.54 50.77 -18.73
N SER A 757 84.56 49.44 -18.78
CA SER A 757 85.48 48.68 -19.61
C SER A 757 84.94 48.50 -21.03
N PHE A 758 85.85 48.62 -22.00
CA PHE A 758 85.65 48.39 -23.43
C PHE A 758 86.70 47.42 -23.96
N GLN A 759 86.57 46.96 -25.20
CA GLN A 759 87.52 46.04 -25.83
C GLN A 759 88.94 46.64 -25.93
N GLY A 760 89.04 47.94 -26.19
CA GLY A 760 90.31 48.66 -26.34
C GLY A 760 90.85 49.36 -25.09
N GLY A 761 90.15 49.29 -23.94
CA GLY A 761 90.61 49.90 -22.69
C GLY A 761 89.48 50.27 -21.74
N VAL A 762 89.73 51.18 -20.79
CA VAL A 762 88.78 51.55 -19.73
C VAL A 762 88.51 53.05 -19.76
N VAL A 763 87.25 53.44 -19.91
CA VAL A 763 86.83 54.84 -19.77
C VAL A 763 86.63 55.15 -18.29
N LYS A 764 87.31 56.18 -17.78
CA LYS A 764 87.11 56.70 -16.43
C LYS A 764 86.28 57.97 -16.47
N VAL A 765 85.23 58.04 -15.66
CA VAL A 765 84.39 59.23 -15.49
C VAL A 765 84.66 59.82 -14.12
N THR A 766 85.06 61.08 -14.07
CA THR A 766 85.30 61.82 -12.82
C THR A 766 84.50 63.12 -12.84
N ASN A 767 83.66 63.34 -11.83
CA ASN A 767 82.71 64.46 -11.75
C ASN A 767 81.87 64.65 -13.03
N GLY A 768 81.42 63.55 -13.63
CA GLY A 768 80.61 63.54 -14.85
C GLY A 768 81.39 63.71 -16.16
N VAL A 769 82.71 63.93 -16.10
CA VAL A 769 83.57 64.10 -17.28
C VAL A 769 84.25 62.78 -17.62
N PRO A 770 84.02 62.21 -18.83
CA PRO A 770 84.64 60.95 -19.26
C PRO A 770 86.02 61.20 -19.90
N SER A 771 87.01 60.36 -19.56
CA SER A 771 88.31 60.29 -20.21
C SER A 771 88.66 58.84 -20.54
N PHE A 772 89.16 58.59 -21.74
CA PHE A 772 89.69 57.30 -22.18
C PHE A 772 91.16 57.19 -21.82
#